data_AF-A0A1C4ICD5-F1
#
_entry.id   AF-A0A1C4ICD5-F1
#
_cell.length_a   1.000
_cell.length_b   1.000
_cell.length_c   1.000
_cell.angle_alpha   90.00
_cell.angle_beta   90.00
_cell.angle_gamma   90.00
#
_symmetry.space_group_name_H-M   'P 1'
#
loop_
_entity.id
_entity.type
_entity.pdbx_description
1 polymer ?
#
loop_
_entity_poly.entity_id
_entity_poly.type
_entity_poly.pdbx_seq_one_letter_code
_entity_poly.pdbx_strand_id
1 'polypeptide(L)'
;GPAAPEAPLPPAPVPLPARSPDAWPDPALLLLTALGPGPRLWERGPGHPEALACRVGTSEHPRPEGGALPVPLTVSLAESGSLGLAGPRERLSGLARAVLAQYAALHSPDTLEIVLVSTDRHQPLAERVARWGWLGWLPHVRPTRGQECRALLAYDNEQAAARFAEVRGRTPGQYEGLRTLVVLDGDPGTPALREAAAWCASAEGRAAGVHLVCLAETAAASPASPVAETFEAACAQVAAFRDCGAVALLSGDVATAVHVLRAAHGRLAGHGTTGTVDAVSAAWAERFARALAPLRTDAAQGAPRTAATASPLPQAVRLLDELGLARATPASLLARWASAAEEAREGRVLGVLGAGPEGPAHVDLGGAQGPHLIIEGPAGSGRTELLRALAASLAAGERPDRLGLVLVDGAGAQPEGAGLGVCGELPHVTTVLRAQDPVRMREFAQALAGELKRRARLLDGGGTASGEPLVPAQGGVGDTPSGRVRARGAAGQGPGAGTGSGTGPGSGPASGPAGGDGPAGGLGGTGAGPGGPRAAAVSVAARTSRVREQEARARVMFDQEQPPSGPAYERERSRYGQERAAQGPYGRPRVPYDQEADQRQAPHPADATAANSADHPGPSVPPQSRGAESGDIEAPPSRTLRLRPRTSSAARNPLPRLVVLVDDVDALLDPPLGATGRPAAGSVVRALEAVVRDGARLGVHLIAAGARTEKAAASYVARAAGVRVVLDAPSPAPEDPAPGRGRLLTQDGAALPFQAGRVTGRIPRTATLRPTVTALEWPKMGDAPERARPVRELGNGPTDLALLASALDRAARAAEAKPQEPLL
;
A
#
# COMPACT_ATOMS: atom_id res chain seq x y z
N GLY A 1 26.50 71.84 7.71
CA GLY A 1 26.09 71.23 6.42
C GLY A 1 25.10 70.12 6.70
N PRO A 2 24.15 69.83 5.81
CA PRO A 2 23.23 68.71 5.99
C PRO A 2 23.97 67.38 5.87
N ALA A 3 23.58 66.41 6.70
CA ALA A 3 24.17 65.07 6.72
C ALA A 3 23.75 64.23 5.50
N ALA A 4 24.64 63.34 5.06
CA ALA A 4 24.33 62.38 4.01
C ALA A 4 23.35 61.29 4.51
N PRO A 5 22.50 60.73 3.65
CA PRO A 5 21.55 59.69 4.05
C PRO A 5 22.26 58.37 4.39
N GLU A 6 21.78 57.72 5.45
CA GLU A 6 22.29 56.48 6.00
C GLU A 6 21.97 55.29 5.07
N ALA A 7 22.94 54.38 4.87
CA ALA A 7 22.76 53.23 3.98
C ALA A 7 21.84 52.17 4.64
N PRO A 8 20.94 51.51 3.88
CA PRO A 8 20.03 50.53 4.45
C PRO A 8 20.80 49.30 4.99
N LEU A 9 20.47 48.92 6.22
CA LEU A 9 20.96 47.69 6.85
C LEU A 9 20.66 46.45 5.99
N PRO A 10 21.56 45.46 5.95
CA PRO A 10 21.29 44.21 5.23
C PRO A 10 20.06 43.51 5.84
N PRO A 11 19.22 42.85 5.02
CA PRO A 11 18.05 42.16 5.53
C PRO A 11 18.47 41.08 6.54
N ALA A 12 17.75 41.01 7.66
CA ALA A 12 17.95 39.96 8.66
C ALA A 12 17.85 38.58 7.98
N PRO A 13 18.68 37.59 8.37
CA PRO A 13 18.64 36.27 7.76
C PRO A 13 17.25 35.67 7.92
N VAL A 14 16.61 35.37 6.78
CA VAL A 14 15.32 34.68 6.77
C VAL A 14 15.49 33.37 7.54
N PRO A 15 14.67 33.10 8.58
CA PRO A 15 14.77 31.84 9.30
C PRO A 15 14.53 30.70 8.31
N LEU A 16 15.53 29.83 8.17
CA LEU A 16 15.40 28.63 7.35
C LEU A 16 14.19 27.84 7.87
N PRO A 17 13.28 27.38 6.99
CA PRO A 17 12.13 26.60 7.43
C PRO A 17 12.62 25.37 8.19
N ALA A 18 11.98 25.07 9.32
CA ALA A 18 12.35 23.94 10.15
C ALA A 18 12.34 22.66 9.29
N ARG A 19 13.52 22.05 9.10
CA ARG A 19 13.68 20.82 8.31
C ARG A 19 12.78 19.74 8.91
N SER A 20 11.75 19.31 8.18
CA SER A 20 10.78 18.32 8.69
C SER A 20 11.51 17.03 9.10
N PRO A 21 11.15 16.40 10.22
CA PRO A 21 11.75 15.12 10.65
C PRO A 21 11.74 14.05 9.55
N ASP A 22 10.72 14.06 8.69
CA ASP A 22 10.54 13.10 7.59
C ASP A 22 11.69 13.10 6.58
N ALA A 23 12.41 14.21 6.44
CA ALA A 23 13.55 14.32 5.51
C ALA A 23 14.67 13.30 5.83
N TRP A 24 14.79 12.86 7.08
CA TRP A 24 15.83 11.95 7.57
C TRP A 24 15.23 10.71 8.24
N PRO A 25 14.62 9.82 7.44
CA PRO A 25 13.89 8.67 7.97
C PRO A 25 14.82 7.78 8.79
N ASP A 26 14.33 7.35 9.95
CA ASP A 26 15.01 6.36 10.77
C ASP A 26 14.90 4.95 10.14
N PRO A 27 15.61 3.94 10.68
CA PRO A 27 15.52 2.57 10.19
C PRO A 27 14.12 1.93 10.22
N ALA A 28 13.18 2.40 11.04
CA ALA A 28 11.81 1.89 11.01
C ALA A 28 11.05 2.48 9.82
N LEU A 29 11.13 3.79 9.61
CA LEU A 29 10.48 4.50 8.51
C LEU A 29 11.05 4.11 7.14
N LEU A 30 12.35 3.81 7.06
CA LEU A 30 12.98 3.23 5.87
C LEU A 30 12.43 1.84 5.53
N LEU A 31 12.22 0.98 6.53
CA LEU A 31 11.63 -0.35 6.29
C LEU A 31 10.18 -0.23 5.83
N LEU A 32 9.40 0.67 6.43
CA LEU A 32 8.03 0.96 5.98
C LEU A 32 8.01 1.52 4.55
N THR A 33 8.96 2.37 4.18
CA THR A 33 9.12 2.91 2.81
C THR A 33 9.47 1.83 1.78
N ALA A 34 10.17 0.76 2.18
CA ALA A 34 10.51 -0.36 1.31
C ALA A 34 9.42 -1.45 1.23
N LEU A 35 8.64 -1.65 2.31
CA LEU A 35 7.56 -2.65 2.37
C LEU A 35 6.22 -2.12 1.84
N GLY A 36 5.93 -0.85 2.09
CA GLY A 36 4.68 -0.21 1.77
C GLY A 36 4.75 0.59 0.48
N PRO A 37 3.61 0.82 -0.19
CA PRO A 37 3.55 1.74 -1.30
C PRO A 37 3.66 3.19 -0.81
N GLY A 38 4.50 4.01 -1.45
CA GLY A 38 4.60 5.43 -1.12
C GLY A 38 5.48 6.23 -2.08
N PRO A 39 5.31 7.56 -2.13
CA PRO A 39 6.09 8.44 -3.01
C PRO A 39 7.54 8.63 -2.54
N ARG A 40 7.88 8.11 -1.35
CA ARG A 40 9.15 8.31 -0.67
C ARG A 40 10.28 7.40 -1.14
N LEU A 41 9.94 6.26 -1.74
CA LEU A 41 10.94 5.38 -2.31
C LEU A 41 11.55 6.06 -3.55
N TRP A 42 12.88 6.15 -3.56
CA TRP A 42 13.68 6.77 -4.61
C TRP A 42 13.41 8.28 -4.82
N GLU A 43 12.93 8.97 -3.78
CA GLU A 43 12.59 10.41 -3.80
C GLU A 43 13.80 11.34 -4.10
N ARG A 44 15.04 10.89 -3.84
CA ARG A 44 16.26 11.71 -3.98
C ARG A 44 16.93 11.53 -5.33
N GLY A 45 16.38 12.20 -6.35
CA GLY A 45 17.03 12.37 -7.66
C GLY A 45 18.27 13.28 -7.61
N PRO A 46 19.03 13.42 -8.72
CA PRO A 46 20.30 14.16 -8.76
C PRO A 46 20.24 15.63 -8.33
N GLY A 47 19.08 16.29 -8.48
CA GLY A 47 18.82 17.68 -8.06
C GLY A 47 18.16 17.82 -6.68
N HIS A 48 17.96 16.73 -5.94
CA HIS A 48 17.41 16.80 -4.58
C HIS A 48 18.45 17.43 -3.62
N PRO A 49 18.08 18.36 -2.71
CA PRO A 49 19.05 19.05 -1.86
C PRO A 49 19.87 18.10 -0.97
N GLU A 50 19.24 17.04 -0.48
CA GLU A 50 19.90 16.00 0.35
C GLU A 50 20.37 14.78 -0.47
N ALA A 51 20.64 14.94 -1.77
CA ALA A 51 21.17 13.86 -2.61
C ALA A 51 22.55 13.39 -2.11
N LEU A 52 22.75 12.07 -2.07
CA LEU A 52 23.91 11.38 -1.49
C LEU A 52 24.19 11.60 0.01
N ALA A 53 23.28 12.23 0.75
CA ALA A 53 23.42 12.37 2.19
C ALA A 53 22.71 11.23 2.95
N CYS A 54 23.35 10.71 3.99
CA CYS A 54 22.79 9.68 4.88
C CYS A 54 22.83 10.14 6.34
N ARG A 55 21.94 9.58 7.15
CA ARG A 55 21.91 9.66 8.60
C ARG A 55 22.74 8.50 9.19
N VAL A 56 23.55 8.77 10.20
CA VAL A 56 24.41 7.78 10.89
C VAL A 56 24.06 7.62 12.37
N GLY A 57 23.21 8.50 12.90
CA GLY A 57 22.78 8.49 14.28
C GLY A 57 21.82 9.63 14.60
N THR A 58 21.54 9.80 15.89
CA THR A 58 20.74 10.91 16.44
C THR A 58 21.47 11.52 17.62
N SER A 59 21.62 12.84 17.61
CA SER A 59 22.17 13.64 18.72
C SER A 59 21.06 14.32 19.51
N GLU A 60 21.31 14.62 20.78
CA GLU A 60 20.38 15.37 21.62
C GLU A 60 20.82 16.82 21.69
N HIS A 61 19.96 17.74 21.22
CA HIS A 61 20.19 19.18 21.33
C HIS A 61 19.34 19.76 22.47
N PRO A 62 19.94 20.36 23.52
CA PRO A 62 19.20 20.95 24.62
C PRO A 62 18.37 22.16 24.14
N ARG A 63 17.11 22.24 24.59
CA ARG A 63 16.23 23.38 24.32
C ARG A 63 16.45 24.51 25.34
N PRO A 64 16.30 25.79 24.96
CA PRO A 64 16.33 26.92 25.89
C PRO A 64 15.29 26.83 27.01
N GLU A 65 14.13 26.23 26.71
CA GLU A 65 13.00 26.07 27.64
C GLU A 65 13.04 24.74 28.44
N GLY A 66 14.12 23.96 28.29
CA GLY A 66 14.29 22.66 28.93
C GLY A 66 13.90 21.45 28.05
N GLY A 67 14.47 20.30 28.40
CA GLY A 67 14.41 19.07 27.59
C GLY A 67 15.38 19.07 26.40
N ALA A 68 15.43 17.96 25.67
CA ALA A 68 16.28 17.79 24.50
C ALA A 68 15.46 17.42 23.26
N LEU A 69 15.94 17.84 22.08
CA LEU A 69 15.41 17.43 20.79
C LEU A 69 16.31 16.38 20.13
N PRO A 70 15.76 15.27 19.62
CA PRO A 70 16.50 14.39 18.72
C PRO A 70 16.77 15.11 17.40
N VAL A 71 18.05 15.30 17.07
CA VAL A 71 18.52 15.91 15.82
C VAL A 71 19.33 14.86 15.04
N PRO A 72 18.96 14.54 13.79
CA PRO A 72 19.65 13.52 13.01
C PRO A 72 21.10 13.93 12.74
N LEU A 73 22.03 13.02 13.00
CA LEU A 73 23.44 13.17 12.62
C LEU A 73 23.60 12.68 11.19
N THR A 74 23.98 13.59 10.29
CA THR A 74 24.01 13.32 8.84
C THR A 74 25.40 13.55 8.25
N VAL A 75 25.75 12.76 7.24
CA VAL A 75 26.95 12.90 6.41
C VAL A 75 26.53 13.02 4.94
N SER A 76 27.04 14.04 4.26
CA SER A 76 26.83 14.22 2.82
C SER A 76 28.06 13.75 2.03
N LEU A 77 27.93 12.66 1.27
CA LEU A 77 28.99 12.27 0.31
C LEU A 77 29.10 13.29 -0.84
N ALA A 78 28.03 14.05 -1.11
CA ALA A 78 28.08 15.19 -2.02
C ALA A 78 28.96 16.34 -1.49
N GLU A 79 29.31 16.38 -0.20
CA GLU A 79 30.32 17.30 0.36
C GLU A 79 31.65 16.59 0.66
N SER A 80 31.63 15.49 1.41
CA SER A 80 32.83 14.81 1.89
C SER A 80 33.52 13.95 0.83
N GLY A 81 32.84 13.60 -0.26
CA GLY A 81 33.32 12.65 -1.27
C GLY A 81 33.21 11.20 -0.80
N SER A 82 33.79 10.91 0.36
CA SER A 82 34.00 9.57 0.93
C SER A 82 33.72 9.56 2.44
N LEU A 83 33.35 8.39 2.97
CA LEU A 83 32.97 8.17 4.36
C LEU A 83 33.69 6.94 4.94
N GLY A 84 34.48 7.14 5.98
CA GLY A 84 35.06 6.06 6.78
C GLY A 84 34.17 5.71 7.98
N LEU A 85 33.81 4.45 8.15
CA LEU A 85 33.11 3.94 9.33
C LEU A 85 34.06 3.03 10.11
N ALA A 86 34.27 3.28 11.41
CA ALA A 86 35.16 2.44 12.21
C ALA A 86 34.61 2.07 13.59
N GLY A 87 35.01 0.90 14.08
CA GLY A 87 34.67 0.38 15.40
C GLY A 87 34.48 -1.14 15.42
N PRO A 88 33.93 -1.70 16.51
CA PRO A 88 33.82 -3.15 16.69
C PRO A 88 32.91 -3.81 15.65
N ARG A 89 33.35 -4.93 15.07
CA ARG A 89 32.79 -5.58 13.87
C ARG A 89 31.27 -5.72 13.86
N GLU A 90 30.67 -6.21 14.95
CA GLU A 90 29.22 -6.45 15.03
C GLU A 90 28.41 -5.15 14.94
N ARG A 91 28.87 -4.10 15.64
CA ARG A 91 28.24 -2.78 15.66
C ARG A 91 28.48 -2.03 14.35
N LEU A 92 29.71 -2.10 13.83
CA LEU A 92 30.10 -1.55 12.53
C LEU A 92 29.26 -2.12 11.39
N SER A 93 29.06 -3.44 11.38
CA SER A 93 28.19 -4.11 10.41
C SER A 93 26.73 -3.64 10.51
N GLY A 94 26.26 -3.33 11.72
CA GLY A 94 24.92 -2.79 11.96
C GLY A 94 24.73 -1.39 11.39
N LEU A 95 25.69 -0.48 11.64
CA LEU A 95 25.70 0.88 11.08
C LEU A 95 25.85 0.86 9.55
N ALA A 96 26.78 0.08 9.02
CA ALA A 96 27.01 -0.01 7.59
C ALA A 96 25.74 -0.48 6.84
N ARG A 97 25.01 -1.49 7.37
CA ARG A 97 23.71 -1.89 6.80
C ARG A 97 22.67 -0.76 6.83
N ALA A 98 22.61 0.05 7.90
CA ALA A 98 21.68 1.17 8.00
C ALA A 98 22.02 2.30 6.99
N VAL A 99 23.30 2.56 6.76
CA VAL A 99 23.80 3.52 5.76
C VAL A 99 23.47 3.05 4.34
N LEU A 100 23.78 1.80 3.98
CA LEU A 100 23.51 1.27 2.64
C LEU A 100 22.01 1.15 2.34
N ALA A 101 21.20 0.80 3.35
CA ALA A 101 19.75 0.76 3.19
C ALA A 101 19.15 2.15 2.90
N GLN A 102 19.67 3.21 3.51
CA GLN A 102 19.28 4.59 3.14
C GLN A 102 19.60 4.92 1.69
N TYR A 103 20.82 4.60 1.24
CA TYR A 103 21.20 4.84 -0.15
C TYR A 103 20.29 4.10 -1.13
N ALA A 104 19.99 2.83 -0.86
CA ALA A 104 19.11 1.99 -1.70
C ALA A 104 17.61 2.36 -1.63
N ALA A 105 17.12 2.85 -0.48
CA ALA A 105 15.73 3.30 -0.33
C ALA A 105 15.50 4.67 -1.01
N LEU A 106 16.47 5.58 -0.92
CA LEU A 106 16.25 6.98 -1.24
C LEU A 106 16.71 7.37 -2.65
N HIS A 107 17.53 6.55 -3.32
CA HIS A 107 17.99 6.79 -4.69
C HIS A 107 17.59 5.65 -5.62
N SER A 108 17.15 5.96 -6.84
CA SER A 108 16.82 4.96 -7.87
C SER A 108 18.07 4.15 -8.27
N PRO A 109 17.95 2.85 -8.61
CA PRO A 109 19.04 2.10 -9.24
C PRO A 109 19.50 2.70 -10.58
N ASP A 110 18.68 3.53 -11.24
CA ASP A 110 19.08 4.28 -12.44
C ASP A 110 20.00 5.49 -12.14
N THR A 111 20.05 5.93 -10.87
CA THR A 111 20.82 7.11 -10.42
C THR A 111 21.95 6.77 -9.45
N LEU A 112 21.92 5.59 -8.81
CA LEU A 112 22.95 5.09 -7.91
C LEU A 112 23.21 3.58 -8.08
N GLU A 113 24.41 3.25 -8.56
CA GLU A 113 24.97 1.89 -8.60
C GLU A 113 25.69 1.60 -7.27
N ILE A 114 25.53 0.39 -6.70
CA ILE A 114 26.26 -0.04 -5.48
C ILE A 114 27.21 -1.18 -5.85
N VAL A 115 28.49 -1.04 -5.47
CA VAL A 115 29.56 -2.02 -5.71
C VAL A 115 30.17 -2.44 -4.38
N LEU A 116 30.18 -3.73 -4.06
CA LEU A 116 30.84 -4.26 -2.85
C LEU A 116 32.22 -4.82 -3.18
N VAL A 117 33.22 -4.46 -2.37
CA VAL A 117 34.53 -5.12 -2.30
C VAL A 117 34.76 -5.58 -0.86
N SER A 118 34.73 -6.88 -0.64
CA SER A 118 34.89 -7.54 0.66
C SER A 118 35.86 -8.72 0.51
N THR A 119 37.13 -8.40 0.27
CA THR A 119 38.20 -9.37 -0.04
C THR A 119 39.19 -9.60 1.11
N ASP A 120 38.93 -9.03 2.29
CA ASP A 120 39.82 -9.17 3.44
C ASP A 120 40.06 -10.65 3.80
N ARG A 121 41.31 -11.08 3.58
CA ARG A 121 41.80 -12.44 3.81
C ARG A 121 41.86 -12.83 5.29
N HIS A 122 41.85 -11.85 6.20
CA HIS A 122 41.88 -12.10 7.64
C HIS A 122 40.51 -12.53 8.19
N GLN A 123 39.45 -12.31 7.40
CA GLN A 123 38.08 -12.72 7.69
C GLN A 123 37.72 -13.98 6.86
N PRO A 124 36.99 -14.99 7.39
CA PRO A 124 36.56 -16.14 6.60
C PRO A 124 35.53 -15.78 5.51
N LEU A 125 35.59 -16.41 4.33
CA LEU A 125 34.66 -16.16 3.22
C LEU A 125 33.18 -16.33 3.63
N ALA A 126 32.88 -17.35 4.42
CA ALA A 126 31.52 -17.63 4.90
C ALA A 126 30.95 -16.46 5.73
N GLU A 127 31.77 -15.81 6.55
CA GLU A 127 31.35 -14.65 7.35
C GLU A 127 31.17 -13.40 6.50
N ARG A 128 32.06 -13.16 5.52
CA ARG A 128 31.90 -12.05 4.57
C ARG A 128 30.60 -12.20 3.76
N VAL A 129 30.31 -13.41 3.28
CA VAL A 129 29.05 -13.73 2.57
C VAL A 129 27.83 -13.62 3.49
N ALA A 130 27.90 -14.09 4.74
CA ALA A 130 26.79 -13.95 5.70
C ALA A 130 26.50 -12.48 6.05
N ARG A 131 27.54 -11.63 6.13
CA ARG A 131 27.43 -10.20 6.40
C ARG A 131 26.78 -9.42 5.26
N TRP A 132 27.10 -9.77 4.01
CA TRP A 132 26.77 -8.97 2.82
C TRP A 132 25.81 -9.62 1.82
N GLY A 133 25.47 -10.91 1.97
CA GLY A 133 24.61 -11.64 1.02
C GLY A 133 23.23 -11.01 0.81
N TRP A 134 22.75 -10.22 1.76
CA TRP A 134 21.52 -9.42 1.64
C TRP A 134 21.58 -8.40 0.49
N LEU A 135 22.76 -7.85 0.17
CA LEU A 135 22.96 -6.90 -0.94
C LEU A 135 22.62 -7.53 -2.29
N GLY A 136 22.78 -8.85 -2.45
CA GLY A 136 22.47 -9.56 -3.70
C GLY A 136 20.99 -9.54 -4.11
N TRP A 137 20.09 -9.05 -3.24
CA TRP A 137 18.69 -8.82 -3.56
C TRP A 137 18.40 -7.38 -4.03
N LEU A 138 19.31 -6.43 -3.83
CA LEU A 138 19.06 -5.03 -4.21
C LEU A 138 19.11 -4.85 -5.74
N PRO A 139 18.22 -4.05 -6.33
CA PRO A 139 18.33 -3.71 -7.75
C PRO A 139 19.60 -2.91 -8.07
N HIS A 140 20.14 -2.16 -7.11
CA HIS A 140 21.32 -1.30 -7.22
C HIS A 140 22.64 -2.05 -7.46
N VAL A 141 22.71 -3.36 -7.18
CA VAL A 141 23.91 -4.19 -7.43
C VAL A 141 23.81 -4.95 -8.76
N ARG A 142 22.78 -4.73 -9.57
CA ARG A 142 22.65 -5.39 -10.88
C ARG A 142 23.55 -4.70 -11.91
N PRO A 143 24.28 -5.46 -12.76
CA PRO A 143 25.10 -4.88 -13.81
C PRO A 143 24.22 -4.32 -14.94
N THR A 144 24.25 -3.01 -15.13
CA THR A 144 23.48 -2.28 -16.16
C THR A 144 24.33 -1.82 -17.36
N ARG A 145 25.66 -1.98 -17.28
CA ARG A 145 26.65 -1.42 -18.22
C ARG A 145 27.46 -2.50 -18.95
N GLY A 146 26.93 -3.73 -19.03
CA GLY A 146 27.58 -4.86 -19.71
C GLY A 146 28.75 -5.49 -18.93
N GLN A 147 28.82 -5.28 -17.61
CA GLN A 147 29.82 -5.93 -16.75
C GLN A 147 29.67 -7.46 -16.78
N GLU A 148 30.78 -8.20 -16.93
CA GLU A 148 30.79 -9.68 -16.94
C GLU A 148 30.64 -10.26 -15.51
N CYS A 149 29.46 -10.07 -14.93
CA CYS A 149 29.11 -10.57 -13.60
C CYS A 149 27.59 -10.76 -13.48
N ARG A 150 27.14 -11.35 -12.36
CA ARG A 150 25.72 -11.41 -12.01
C ARG A 150 25.27 -10.23 -11.15
N ALA A 151 26.12 -9.85 -10.21
CA ALA A 151 25.93 -8.77 -9.27
C ALA A 151 27.29 -8.12 -9.01
N LEU A 152 27.27 -6.83 -8.67
CA LEU A 152 28.45 -5.99 -8.45
C LEU A 152 29.07 -6.25 -7.05
N LEU A 153 29.29 -7.52 -6.73
CA LEU A 153 29.84 -7.99 -5.46
C LEU A 153 31.17 -8.69 -5.70
N ALA A 154 32.20 -8.32 -4.96
CA ALA A 154 33.51 -8.98 -4.97
C ALA A 154 33.86 -9.53 -3.59
N TYR A 155 34.06 -10.85 -3.53
CA TYR A 155 34.53 -11.56 -2.34
C TYR A 155 35.95 -12.13 -2.51
N ASP A 156 36.51 -12.10 -3.72
CA ASP A 156 37.90 -12.46 -4.03
C ASP A 156 38.62 -11.36 -4.82
N ASN A 157 39.95 -11.48 -4.94
CA ASN A 157 40.81 -10.48 -5.55
C ASN A 157 40.60 -10.31 -7.06
N GLU A 158 40.15 -11.34 -7.77
CA GLU A 158 39.88 -11.29 -9.21
C GLU A 158 38.60 -10.50 -9.47
N GLN A 159 37.54 -10.82 -8.72
CA GLN A 159 36.29 -10.06 -8.72
C GLN A 159 36.53 -8.58 -8.36
N ALA A 160 37.36 -8.31 -7.34
CA ALA A 160 37.68 -6.95 -6.91
C ALA A 160 38.49 -6.18 -7.97
N ALA A 161 39.45 -6.83 -8.62
CA ALA A 161 40.20 -6.23 -9.73
C ALA A 161 39.26 -5.85 -10.88
N ALA A 162 38.32 -6.74 -11.24
CA ALA A 162 37.30 -6.45 -12.25
C ALA A 162 36.39 -5.28 -11.83
N ARG A 163 35.84 -5.28 -10.60
CA ARG A 163 35.00 -4.18 -10.10
C ARG A 163 35.73 -2.84 -10.13
N PHE A 164 36.97 -2.79 -9.65
CA PHE A 164 37.74 -1.54 -9.64
C PHE A 164 38.13 -1.08 -11.05
N ALA A 165 38.41 -2.00 -12.00
CA ALA A 165 38.69 -1.63 -13.38
C ALA A 165 37.46 -0.99 -14.07
N GLU A 166 36.26 -1.54 -13.87
CA GLU A 166 34.98 -1.00 -14.39
C GLU A 166 34.58 0.35 -13.76
N VAL A 167 35.08 0.63 -12.55
CA VAL A 167 34.88 1.89 -11.81
C VAL A 167 35.92 2.94 -12.21
N ARG A 168 37.18 2.53 -12.48
CA ARG A 168 38.26 3.42 -12.99
C ARG A 168 38.14 3.72 -14.49
N GLY A 169 37.52 2.86 -15.30
CA GLY A 169 37.34 3.03 -16.75
C GLY A 169 36.36 4.14 -17.15
N ARG A 170 36.15 5.14 -16.29
CA ARG A 170 35.16 6.20 -16.46
C ARG A 170 35.86 7.55 -16.67
N THR A 171 35.54 8.23 -17.76
CA THR A 171 36.11 9.53 -18.10
C THR A 171 35.55 10.64 -17.19
N PRO A 172 36.38 11.43 -16.49
CA PRO A 172 35.93 12.65 -15.83
C PRO A 172 35.30 13.61 -16.86
N GLY A 173 34.15 14.20 -16.53
CA GLY A 173 33.48 15.19 -17.38
C GLY A 173 32.39 14.67 -18.34
N GLN A 174 32.08 13.37 -18.36
CA GLN A 174 30.94 12.80 -19.12
C GLN A 174 29.74 12.40 -18.23
N TYR A 175 29.54 13.08 -17.09
CA TYR A 175 28.59 12.65 -16.05
C TYR A 175 27.17 13.19 -16.21
N GLU A 176 26.35 12.46 -16.98
CA GLU A 176 24.90 12.67 -17.07
C GLU A 176 24.09 11.51 -16.44
N GLY A 177 24.16 11.34 -15.11
CA GLY A 177 23.10 10.64 -14.36
C GLY A 177 23.54 9.65 -13.27
N LEU A 178 24.26 8.58 -13.62
CA LEU A 178 24.52 7.45 -12.72
C LEU A 178 25.77 7.67 -11.84
N ARG A 179 25.57 7.74 -10.53
CA ARG A 179 26.64 7.78 -9.52
C ARG A 179 26.96 6.39 -9.00
N THR A 180 28.09 6.20 -8.32
CA THR A 180 28.45 4.86 -7.80
C THR A 180 29.01 4.91 -6.40
N LEU A 181 28.41 4.08 -5.54
CA LEU A 181 28.82 3.87 -4.16
C LEU A 181 29.64 2.59 -4.07
N VAL A 182 30.95 2.72 -3.91
CA VAL A 182 31.84 1.61 -3.62
C VAL A 182 31.85 1.38 -2.11
N VAL A 183 31.57 0.15 -1.69
CA VAL A 183 31.59 -0.30 -0.30
C VAL A 183 32.81 -1.18 -0.11
N LEU A 184 33.77 -0.74 0.70
CA LEU A 184 34.99 -1.46 0.99
C LEU A 184 34.97 -2.02 2.43
N ASP A 185 34.94 -3.34 2.57
CA ASP A 185 34.97 -4.03 3.86
C ASP A 185 36.36 -4.65 4.12
N GLY A 186 37.18 -3.96 4.93
CA GLY A 186 38.53 -4.39 5.30
C GLY A 186 39.63 -4.07 4.27
N ASP A 187 40.81 -4.65 4.47
CA ASP A 187 41.95 -4.51 3.53
C ASP A 187 41.65 -5.26 2.22
N PRO A 188 41.61 -4.61 1.04
CA PRO A 188 41.37 -5.30 -0.22
C PRO A 188 42.53 -6.22 -0.65
N GLY A 189 43.66 -6.22 0.08
CA GLY A 189 44.70 -7.23 0.02
C GLY A 189 45.93 -6.80 -0.75
N THR A 190 45.85 -6.75 -2.08
CA THR A 190 47.01 -6.46 -2.95
C THR A 190 47.28 -4.95 -3.08
N PRO A 191 48.53 -4.52 -3.35
CA PRO A 191 48.86 -3.09 -3.50
C PRO A 191 48.01 -2.38 -4.57
N ALA A 192 47.83 -3.00 -5.74
CA ALA A 192 47.01 -2.44 -6.82
C ALA A 192 45.53 -2.25 -6.42
N LEU A 193 44.96 -3.14 -5.60
CA LEU A 193 43.59 -2.99 -5.09
C LEU A 193 43.51 -1.90 -3.99
N ARG A 194 44.57 -1.71 -3.18
CA ARG A 194 44.64 -0.59 -2.22
C ARG A 194 44.75 0.77 -2.93
N GLU A 195 45.56 0.85 -3.99
CA GLU A 195 45.65 2.05 -4.85
C GLU A 195 44.31 2.34 -5.55
N ALA A 196 43.57 1.31 -5.97
CA ALA A 196 42.24 1.47 -6.53
C ALA A 196 41.23 1.98 -5.49
N ALA A 197 41.27 1.46 -4.26
CA ALA A 197 40.46 1.95 -3.14
C ALA A 197 40.78 3.41 -2.78
N ALA A 198 42.05 3.77 -2.67
CA ALA A 198 42.48 5.16 -2.40
C ALA A 198 42.03 6.12 -3.52
N TRP A 199 42.13 5.69 -4.79
CA TRP A 199 41.57 6.47 -5.91
C TRP A 199 40.06 6.69 -5.79
N CYS A 200 39.28 5.68 -5.36
CA CYS A 200 37.84 5.82 -5.12
C CYS A 200 37.51 6.78 -3.95
N ALA A 201 38.41 6.93 -2.97
CA ALA A 201 38.25 7.90 -1.88
C ALA A 201 38.62 9.34 -2.30
N SER A 202 39.48 9.48 -3.32
CA SER A 202 40.09 10.74 -3.75
C SER A 202 39.14 11.73 -4.42
N ALA A 203 39.64 12.96 -4.61
CA ALA A 203 38.97 13.99 -5.40
C ALA A 203 38.77 13.59 -6.88
N GLU A 204 39.64 12.75 -7.45
CA GLU A 204 39.48 12.23 -8.82
C GLU A 204 38.31 11.26 -8.93
N GLY A 205 38.22 10.29 -7.99
CA GLY A 205 37.09 9.37 -7.90
C GLY A 205 35.77 10.13 -7.75
N ARG A 206 35.74 11.12 -6.85
CA ARG A 206 34.60 12.02 -6.65
C ARG A 206 34.24 12.83 -7.91
N ALA A 207 35.23 13.36 -8.64
CA ALA A 207 35.01 14.06 -9.92
C ALA A 207 34.49 13.11 -11.02
N ALA A 208 34.82 11.82 -10.91
CA ALA A 208 34.23 10.73 -11.68
C ALA A 208 32.97 10.13 -11.01
N GLY A 209 32.23 10.86 -10.17
CA GLY A 209 30.95 10.41 -9.60
C GLY A 209 31.03 9.11 -8.77
N VAL A 210 32.23 8.70 -8.36
CA VAL A 210 32.51 7.57 -7.48
C VAL A 210 32.61 8.09 -6.04
N HIS A 211 31.93 7.40 -5.14
CA HIS A 211 31.95 7.69 -3.71
C HIS A 211 32.32 6.41 -2.96
N LEU A 212 33.19 6.52 -1.96
CA LEU A 212 33.63 5.39 -1.14
C LEU A 212 32.96 5.42 0.24
N VAL A 213 32.42 4.28 0.66
CA VAL A 213 32.16 3.97 2.08
C VAL A 213 33.14 2.86 2.47
N CYS A 214 34.11 3.14 3.32
CA CYS A 214 35.07 2.14 3.80
C CYS A 214 34.83 1.78 5.27
N LEU A 215 35.05 0.51 5.60
CA LEU A 215 34.80 -0.06 6.92
C LEU A 215 36.12 -0.55 7.52
N ALA A 216 36.46 -0.03 8.70
CA ALA A 216 37.64 -0.46 9.46
C ALA A 216 37.23 -0.99 10.85
N GLU A 217 37.51 -2.26 11.09
CA GLU A 217 37.31 -2.91 12.38
C GLU A 217 38.39 -2.50 13.37
N THR A 218 37.98 -1.75 14.40
CA THR A 218 38.84 -1.25 15.47
C THR A 218 38.18 -1.48 16.83
N ALA A 219 38.92 -1.26 17.91
CA ALA A 219 38.29 -1.01 19.20
C ALA A 219 37.36 0.22 19.11
N ALA A 220 36.32 0.28 19.96
CA ALA A 220 35.50 1.47 20.09
C ALA A 220 36.33 2.61 20.73
N ALA A 221 36.09 3.84 20.29
CA ALA A 221 36.65 5.01 20.96
C ALA A 221 36.13 5.06 22.41
N SER A 222 37.02 5.32 23.35
CA SER A 222 36.72 5.38 24.78
C SER A 222 37.66 6.36 25.47
N PRO A 223 37.45 6.72 26.75
CA PRO A 223 38.43 7.50 27.51
C PRO A 223 39.82 6.83 27.57
N ALA A 224 39.90 5.50 27.40
CA ALA A 224 41.14 4.72 27.38
C ALA A 224 41.70 4.45 25.96
N SER A 225 40.93 4.72 24.91
CA SER A 225 41.37 4.71 23.51
C SER A 225 40.79 5.95 22.81
N PRO A 226 41.47 7.10 22.88
CA PRO A 226 40.99 8.35 22.34
C PRO A 226 40.64 8.26 20.85
N VAL A 227 39.70 9.11 20.42
CA VAL A 227 39.20 9.21 19.04
C VAL A 227 40.32 9.26 17.98
N ALA A 228 41.45 9.90 18.29
CA ALA A 228 42.62 9.97 17.42
C ALA A 228 43.36 8.62 17.25
N GLU A 229 43.45 7.81 18.31
CA GLU A 229 44.04 6.48 18.25
C GLU A 229 43.15 5.50 17.48
N THR A 230 41.83 5.56 17.70
CA THR A 230 40.85 4.79 16.91
C THR A 230 40.94 5.14 15.42
N PHE A 231 41.13 6.43 15.09
CA PHE A 231 41.30 6.90 13.71
C PHE A 231 42.61 6.42 13.08
N GLU A 232 43.74 6.49 13.78
CA GLU A 232 45.02 5.99 13.24
C GLU A 232 45.03 4.45 13.14
N ALA A 233 44.38 3.73 14.06
CA ALA A 233 44.16 2.29 13.95
C ALA A 233 43.32 1.92 12.71
N ALA A 234 42.27 2.69 12.42
CA ALA A 234 41.46 2.53 11.21
C ALA A 234 42.28 2.78 9.93
N CYS A 235 43.09 3.85 9.92
CA CYS A 235 44.02 4.15 8.82
C CYS A 235 45.10 3.07 8.62
N ALA A 236 45.56 2.44 9.70
CA ALA A 236 46.56 1.37 9.65
C ALA A 236 45.99 0.06 9.08
N GLN A 237 44.72 -0.23 9.34
CA GLN A 237 44.03 -1.41 8.81
C GLN A 237 43.60 -1.21 7.34
N VAL A 238 43.01 -0.05 7.01
CA VAL A 238 42.48 0.25 5.68
C VAL A 238 43.06 1.56 5.18
N ALA A 239 44.05 1.50 4.29
CA ALA A 239 44.80 2.68 3.83
C ALA A 239 43.89 3.81 3.28
N ALA A 240 42.86 3.45 2.51
CA ALA A 240 41.89 4.40 1.94
C ALA A 240 41.02 5.12 2.99
N PHE A 241 41.04 4.69 4.25
CA PHE A 241 40.38 5.38 5.37
C PHE A 241 41.01 6.76 5.62
N ARG A 242 42.32 6.90 5.37
CA ARG A 242 43.05 8.18 5.52
C ARG A 242 42.58 9.24 4.51
N ASP A 243 42.06 8.81 3.37
CA ASP A 243 41.57 9.65 2.28
C ASP A 243 40.07 9.99 2.41
N CYS A 244 39.39 9.50 3.46
CA CYS A 244 37.97 9.79 3.66
C CYS A 244 37.73 11.21 4.17
N GLY A 245 36.87 11.99 3.48
CA GLY A 245 36.57 13.38 3.87
C GLY A 245 35.66 13.53 5.10
N ALA A 246 34.91 12.47 5.45
CA ALA A 246 34.16 12.35 6.69
C ALA A 246 34.41 10.98 7.33
N VAL A 247 34.40 10.93 8.66
CA VAL A 247 34.51 9.67 9.40
C VAL A 247 33.46 9.60 10.50
N ALA A 248 32.90 8.41 10.72
CA ALA A 248 32.00 8.11 11.81
C ALA A 248 32.60 6.98 12.66
N LEU A 249 33.03 7.31 13.87
CA LEU A 249 33.77 6.43 14.77
C LEU A 249 32.85 5.97 15.90
N LEU A 250 32.67 4.66 16.05
CA LEU A 250 31.86 4.10 17.13
C LEU A 250 32.58 4.25 18.47
N SER A 251 31.80 4.55 19.52
CA SER A 251 32.31 5.02 20.79
C SER A 251 31.48 4.53 21.99
N GLY A 252 32.11 4.56 23.16
CA GLY A 252 31.61 4.02 24.41
C GLY A 252 31.79 2.51 24.51
N ASP A 253 31.73 1.99 25.74
CA ASP A 253 32.13 0.61 26.08
C ASP A 253 31.35 -0.48 25.33
N VAL A 254 30.10 -0.17 24.92
CA VAL A 254 29.21 -1.06 24.14
C VAL A 254 29.05 -0.66 22.67
N ALA A 255 29.82 0.35 22.24
CA ALA A 255 29.85 0.96 20.90
C ALA A 255 28.46 1.34 20.35
N THR A 256 27.66 2.02 21.18
CA THR A 256 26.32 2.54 20.86
C THR A 256 26.30 4.05 20.59
N ALA A 257 27.40 4.77 20.85
CA ALA A 257 27.58 6.14 20.40
C ALA A 257 28.37 6.18 19.08
N VAL A 258 28.20 7.25 18.32
CA VAL A 258 28.97 7.55 17.11
C VAL A 258 29.48 8.99 17.17
N HIS A 259 30.76 9.18 16.86
CA HIS A 259 31.39 10.50 16.71
C HIS A 259 31.58 10.77 15.22
N VAL A 260 30.90 11.78 14.70
CA VAL A 260 30.99 12.21 13.30
C VAL A 260 31.99 13.36 13.22
N LEU A 261 33.07 13.18 12.47
CA LEU A 261 34.15 14.14 12.29
C LEU A 261 34.40 14.39 10.80
N ARG A 262 34.90 15.58 10.46
CA ARG A 262 35.51 15.80 9.14
C ARG A 262 36.97 15.41 9.22
N ALA A 263 37.48 14.82 8.16
CA ALA A 263 38.90 14.52 8.01
C ALA A 263 39.43 15.16 6.72
N ALA A 264 40.66 15.65 6.77
CA ALA A 264 41.32 16.30 5.64
C ALA A 264 42.81 16.00 5.70
N HIS A 265 43.39 15.59 4.56
CA HIS A 265 44.82 15.26 4.44
C HIS A 265 45.28 14.23 5.50
N GLY A 266 44.43 13.23 5.78
CA GLY A 266 44.73 12.19 6.76
C GLY A 266 44.77 12.63 8.22
N ARG A 267 44.10 13.75 8.58
CA ARG A 267 43.96 14.24 9.95
C ARG A 267 42.50 14.60 10.26
N LEU A 268 42.08 14.36 11.50
CA LEU A 268 40.78 14.80 12.01
C LEU A 268 40.72 16.33 12.17
N ALA A 269 39.56 16.92 11.89
CA ALA A 269 39.31 18.35 12.01
C ALA A 269 38.11 18.65 12.94
N GLY A 270 38.33 19.54 13.91
CA GLY A 270 37.33 19.92 14.91
C GLY A 270 37.14 18.87 16.02
N HIS A 271 36.10 19.05 16.84
CA HIS A 271 35.75 18.11 17.92
C HIS A 271 34.68 17.08 17.51
N GLY A 272 34.10 17.25 16.31
CA GLY A 272 33.01 16.42 15.80
C GLY A 272 31.69 16.61 16.55
N THR A 273 30.69 15.83 16.16
CA THR A 273 29.40 15.75 16.84
C THR A 273 29.14 14.32 17.29
N THR A 274 28.69 14.14 18.52
CA THR A 274 28.40 12.82 19.11
C THR A 274 26.90 12.58 19.19
N GLY A 275 26.47 11.33 19.04
CA GLY A 275 25.09 10.91 19.26
C GLY A 275 24.95 9.39 19.30
N THR A 276 23.72 8.91 19.49
CA THR A 276 23.37 7.50 19.45
C THR A 276 23.43 6.98 18.02
N VAL A 277 24.08 5.85 17.78
CA VAL A 277 24.25 5.27 16.43
C VAL A 277 22.95 4.66 15.90
N ASP A 278 22.67 4.86 14.59
CA ASP A 278 21.64 4.08 13.90
C ASP A 278 22.23 2.76 13.40
N ALA A 279 21.66 1.62 13.80
CA ALA A 279 22.16 0.30 13.41
C ALA A 279 21.02 -0.71 13.20
N VAL A 280 21.19 -1.62 12.24
CA VAL A 280 20.19 -2.65 11.89
C VAL A 280 20.77 -4.07 11.88
N SER A 281 19.93 -5.06 12.18
CA SER A 281 20.30 -6.48 12.14
C SER A 281 20.40 -7.02 10.72
N ALA A 282 21.05 -8.18 10.54
CA ALA A 282 21.10 -8.86 9.24
C ALA A 282 19.68 -9.24 8.75
N ALA A 283 18.82 -9.74 9.64
CA ALA A 283 17.44 -10.10 9.31
C ALA A 283 16.57 -8.89 8.89
N TRP A 284 16.81 -7.71 9.47
CA TRP A 284 16.18 -6.46 9.01
C TRP A 284 16.62 -6.12 7.59
N ALA A 285 17.93 -6.20 7.31
CA ALA A 285 18.49 -5.84 6.00
C ALA A 285 18.09 -6.83 4.89
N GLU A 286 17.99 -8.12 5.21
CA GLU A 286 17.45 -9.12 4.28
C GLU A 286 15.97 -8.86 3.97
N ARG A 287 15.13 -8.57 4.98
CA ARG A 287 13.72 -8.21 4.76
C ARG A 287 13.61 -6.97 3.87
N PHE A 288 14.40 -5.94 4.17
CA PHE A 288 14.46 -4.69 3.40
C PHE A 288 14.83 -4.94 1.93
N ALA A 289 15.94 -5.63 1.66
CA ALA A 289 16.38 -5.84 0.28
C ALA A 289 15.48 -6.80 -0.51
N ARG A 290 14.88 -7.81 0.15
CA ARG A 290 13.86 -8.67 -0.49
C ARG A 290 12.59 -7.89 -0.88
N ALA A 291 12.25 -6.82 -0.17
CA ALA A 291 11.14 -5.94 -0.53
C ALA A 291 11.45 -5.10 -1.78
N LEU A 292 12.70 -4.67 -1.95
CA LEU A 292 13.15 -3.90 -3.13
C LEU A 292 13.46 -4.78 -4.36
N ALA A 293 13.84 -6.05 -4.18
CA ALA A 293 14.15 -6.99 -5.26
C ALA A 293 13.14 -7.08 -6.44
N PRO A 294 11.80 -7.11 -6.22
CA PRO A 294 10.81 -7.13 -7.30
C PRO A 294 10.69 -5.81 -8.06
N LEU A 295 11.15 -4.70 -7.50
CA LEU A 295 10.93 -3.38 -8.09
C LEU A 295 11.77 -3.20 -9.35
N ARG A 296 11.20 -2.46 -10.30
CA ARG A 296 11.78 -2.09 -11.59
C ARG A 296 11.49 -0.61 -11.82
N THR A 297 12.34 0.05 -12.57
CA THR A 297 12.17 1.45 -12.97
C THR A 297 11.44 1.50 -14.30
N ASP A 298 10.50 2.45 -14.46
CA ASP A 298 9.60 2.52 -15.63
C ASP A 298 10.29 2.94 -16.95
N ALA A 299 11.63 3.05 -16.97
CA ALA A 299 12.43 3.46 -18.11
C ALA A 299 12.28 2.57 -19.36
N ALA A 300 11.65 1.39 -19.23
CA ALA A 300 11.33 0.50 -20.35
C ALA A 300 10.11 0.93 -21.20
N GLN A 301 9.31 1.91 -20.76
CA GLN A 301 8.08 2.34 -21.46
C GLN A 301 8.04 3.87 -21.60
N GLY A 302 8.43 4.37 -22.78
CA GLY A 302 8.60 5.79 -23.08
C GLY A 302 7.31 6.61 -23.21
N ALA A 303 6.50 6.68 -22.16
CA ALA A 303 5.35 7.58 -22.05
C ALA A 303 5.66 8.78 -21.12
N PRO A 304 5.32 10.02 -21.51
CA PRO A 304 5.56 11.18 -20.65
C PRO A 304 4.67 11.13 -19.41
N ARG A 305 5.30 11.06 -18.22
CA ARG A 305 4.60 11.06 -16.93
C ARG A 305 4.00 12.44 -16.66
N THR A 306 2.68 12.57 -16.73
CA THR A 306 1.99 13.58 -15.91
C THR A 306 2.14 13.19 -14.45
N ALA A 307 2.44 14.16 -13.58
CA ALA A 307 2.74 13.93 -12.17
C ALA A 307 1.48 13.62 -11.34
N ALA A 308 0.88 12.45 -11.58
CA ALA A 308 0.01 11.78 -10.64
C ALA A 308 0.78 10.62 -10.02
N THR A 309 1.02 10.67 -8.72
CA THR A 309 1.59 9.58 -7.93
C THR A 309 0.71 8.34 -8.10
N ALA A 310 1.18 7.38 -8.90
CA ALA A 310 0.51 6.11 -9.10
C ALA A 310 0.60 5.28 -7.81
N SER A 311 -0.34 5.50 -6.89
CA SER A 311 -0.52 4.57 -5.78
C SER A 311 -0.87 3.20 -6.37
N PRO A 312 -0.15 2.12 -6.00
CA PRO A 312 -0.33 0.80 -6.58
C PRO A 312 -1.56 0.12 -5.96
N LEU A 313 -2.71 0.62 -6.35
CA LEU A 313 -3.99 -0.05 -6.14
C LEU A 313 -3.93 -1.45 -6.77
N PRO A 314 -4.45 -2.48 -6.09
CA PRO A 314 -4.49 -3.84 -6.63
C PRO A 314 -5.26 -3.89 -7.96
N GLN A 315 -4.92 -4.86 -8.83
CA GLN A 315 -5.61 -5.05 -10.11
C GLN A 315 -7.09 -5.45 -9.93
N ALA A 316 -7.43 -6.15 -8.84
CA ALA A 316 -8.79 -6.50 -8.47
C ALA A 316 -8.89 -6.63 -6.95
N VAL A 317 -10.07 -6.37 -6.39
CA VAL A 317 -10.36 -6.42 -4.95
C VAL A 317 -11.55 -7.33 -4.71
N ARG A 318 -11.49 -8.17 -3.67
CA ARG A 318 -12.63 -8.92 -3.15
C ARG A 318 -13.24 -8.13 -1.99
N LEU A 319 -14.50 -7.72 -2.10
CA LEU A 319 -15.14 -6.87 -1.09
C LEU A 319 -15.05 -7.50 0.31
N LEU A 320 -15.32 -8.80 0.43
CA LEU A 320 -15.31 -9.48 1.73
C LEU A 320 -13.94 -9.44 2.43
N ASP A 321 -12.84 -9.29 1.70
CA ASP A 321 -11.51 -9.18 2.31
C ASP A 321 -11.30 -7.77 2.89
N GLU A 322 -11.69 -6.71 2.17
CA GLU A 322 -11.70 -5.32 2.68
C GLU A 322 -12.65 -5.12 3.86
N LEU A 323 -13.75 -5.90 3.93
CA LEU A 323 -14.65 -5.89 5.07
C LEU A 323 -14.08 -6.63 6.31
N GLY A 324 -12.94 -7.32 6.19
CA GLY A 324 -12.43 -8.24 7.22
C GLY A 324 -13.26 -9.53 7.36
N LEU A 325 -14.14 -9.81 6.39
CA LEU A 325 -15.09 -10.92 6.35
C LEU A 325 -14.63 -12.03 5.38
N ALA A 326 -13.32 -12.27 5.28
CA ALA A 326 -12.73 -13.28 4.38
C ALA A 326 -13.42 -14.66 4.46
N ARG A 327 -13.90 -15.02 5.66
CA ARG A 327 -14.96 -16.01 5.90
C ARG A 327 -16.19 -15.32 6.49
N ALA A 328 -17.22 -15.06 5.67
CA ALA A 328 -18.48 -14.51 6.14
C ALA A 328 -19.21 -15.53 7.03
N THR A 329 -19.23 -15.29 8.35
CA THR A 329 -19.93 -16.12 9.33
C THR A 329 -20.97 -15.30 10.11
N PRO A 330 -22.02 -15.94 10.68
CA PRO A 330 -22.97 -15.23 11.51
C PRO A 330 -22.31 -14.54 12.71
N ALA A 331 -21.33 -15.18 13.35
CA ALA A 331 -20.61 -14.62 14.50
C ALA A 331 -19.80 -13.35 14.14
N SER A 332 -19.11 -13.34 12.99
CA SER A 332 -18.37 -12.15 12.53
C SER A 332 -19.31 -10.98 12.19
N LEU A 333 -20.52 -11.25 11.70
CA LEU A 333 -21.53 -10.23 11.41
C LEU A 333 -22.17 -9.67 12.68
N LEU A 334 -22.52 -10.54 13.65
CA LEU A 334 -23.01 -10.13 14.96
C LEU A 334 -22.00 -9.25 15.71
N ALA A 335 -20.72 -9.62 15.69
CA ALA A 335 -19.66 -8.82 16.28
C ALA A 335 -19.52 -7.46 15.60
N ARG A 336 -19.54 -7.41 14.26
CA ARG A 336 -19.50 -6.17 13.50
C ARG A 336 -20.70 -5.25 13.79
N TRP A 337 -21.92 -5.80 13.85
CA TRP A 337 -23.12 -5.03 14.20
C TRP A 337 -23.08 -4.50 15.65
N ALA A 338 -22.43 -5.21 16.57
CA ALA A 338 -22.23 -4.72 17.93
C ALA A 338 -21.29 -3.51 17.96
N SER A 339 -20.13 -3.58 17.28
CA SER A 339 -19.22 -2.43 17.15
C SER A 339 -19.87 -1.25 16.41
N ALA A 340 -20.55 -1.52 15.30
CA ALA A 340 -21.26 -0.50 14.53
C ALA A 340 -22.37 0.19 15.35
N ALA A 341 -22.99 -0.49 16.32
CA ALA A 341 -23.98 0.13 17.20
C ALA A 341 -23.37 1.10 18.23
N GLU A 342 -22.06 1.02 18.50
CA GLU A 342 -21.34 2.02 19.30
C GLU A 342 -21.03 3.27 18.47
N GLU A 343 -20.52 3.07 17.24
CA GLU A 343 -20.21 4.12 16.26
C GLU A 343 -21.46 4.84 15.71
N ALA A 344 -22.58 4.12 15.52
CA ALA A 344 -23.83 4.66 14.98
C ALA A 344 -24.48 5.73 15.86
N ARG A 345 -24.00 5.93 17.10
CA ARG A 345 -24.33 7.10 17.94
C ARG A 345 -23.97 8.43 17.26
N GLU A 346 -23.03 8.43 16.32
CA GLU A 346 -22.63 9.60 15.53
C GLU A 346 -23.46 9.80 14.25
N GLY A 347 -24.45 8.95 13.97
CA GLY A 347 -25.34 9.13 12.81
C GLY A 347 -24.73 8.81 11.44
N ARG A 348 -23.48 8.33 11.38
CA ARG A 348 -22.77 7.95 10.14
C ARG A 348 -23.38 6.74 9.41
N VAL A 349 -23.22 6.69 8.09
CA VAL A 349 -23.65 5.59 7.21
C VAL A 349 -22.47 5.18 6.34
N LEU A 350 -21.60 4.33 6.89
CA LEU A 350 -20.33 3.95 6.29
C LEU A 350 -20.48 2.77 5.31
N GLY A 351 -20.17 3.01 4.05
CA GLY A 351 -19.98 1.97 3.02
C GLY A 351 -18.51 1.82 2.64
N VAL A 352 -18.06 0.60 2.41
CA VAL A 352 -16.73 0.29 1.83
C VAL A 352 -16.88 0.15 0.32
N LEU A 353 -16.12 0.94 -0.43
CA LEU A 353 -16.08 0.93 -1.89
C LEU A 353 -15.14 -0.15 -2.44
N GLY A 354 -14.02 -0.40 -1.75
CA GLY A 354 -12.95 -1.30 -2.17
C GLY A 354 -11.62 -0.92 -1.51
N ALA A 355 -10.49 -1.19 -2.18
CA ALA A 355 -9.15 -0.83 -1.66
C ALA A 355 -8.71 0.56 -2.13
N GLY A 356 -8.17 1.36 -1.22
CA GLY A 356 -7.51 2.65 -1.47
C GLY A 356 -6.00 2.62 -1.19
N PRO A 357 -5.31 3.77 -1.26
CA PRO A 357 -3.87 3.87 -1.07
C PRO A 357 -3.39 3.52 0.36
N GLU A 358 -4.22 3.78 1.37
CA GLU A 358 -3.86 3.69 2.80
C GLU A 358 -4.68 2.63 3.57
N GLY A 359 -5.47 1.83 2.86
CA GLY A 359 -6.44 0.89 3.41
C GLY A 359 -7.77 0.92 2.65
N PRO A 360 -8.87 0.37 3.20
CA PRO A 360 -10.17 0.36 2.54
C PRO A 360 -10.66 1.78 2.23
N ALA A 361 -11.18 1.98 1.02
CA ALA A 361 -11.81 3.23 0.61
C ALA A 361 -13.25 3.28 1.12
N HIS A 362 -13.59 4.31 1.90
CA HIS A 362 -14.91 4.47 2.54
C HIS A 362 -15.72 5.63 1.94
N VAL A 363 -17.04 5.51 1.99
CA VAL A 363 -18.01 6.61 1.79
C VAL A 363 -18.91 6.72 3.02
N ASP A 364 -19.18 7.96 3.49
CA ASP A 364 -20.07 8.25 4.60
C ASP A 364 -21.33 9.00 4.11
N LEU A 365 -22.45 8.30 4.02
CA LEU A 365 -23.75 8.87 3.63
C LEU A 365 -24.49 9.52 4.81
N GLY A 366 -23.93 9.52 6.03
CA GLY A 366 -24.53 10.15 7.22
C GLY A 366 -23.76 11.37 7.71
N GLY A 367 -22.47 11.47 7.40
CA GLY A 367 -21.57 12.54 7.86
C GLY A 367 -21.23 13.61 6.82
N ALA A 368 -20.07 14.23 6.99
CA ALA A 368 -19.64 15.45 6.29
C ALA A 368 -19.55 15.35 4.75
N GLN A 369 -19.40 14.14 4.20
CA GLN A 369 -19.33 13.94 2.74
C GLN A 369 -20.70 14.19 2.07
N GLY A 370 -21.80 13.94 2.78
CA GLY A 370 -23.15 14.25 2.37
C GLY A 370 -24.03 13.01 2.05
N PRO A 371 -25.36 13.19 2.05
CA PRO A 371 -26.33 12.10 2.15
C PRO A 371 -26.56 11.27 0.88
N HIS A 372 -26.00 11.71 -0.26
CA HIS A 372 -26.30 11.17 -1.58
C HIS A 372 -25.02 10.98 -2.40
N LEU A 373 -24.90 9.81 -3.04
CA LEU A 373 -23.76 9.40 -3.85
C LEU A 373 -24.18 9.22 -5.30
N ILE A 374 -23.43 9.83 -6.22
CA ILE A 374 -23.53 9.57 -7.66
C ILE A 374 -22.29 8.79 -8.14
N ILE A 375 -22.52 7.70 -8.88
CA ILE A 375 -21.46 6.86 -9.47
C ILE A 375 -21.51 7.03 -10.99
N GLU A 376 -20.46 7.60 -11.57
CA GLU A 376 -20.36 7.87 -13.00
C GLU A 376 -19.30 6.99 -13.64
N GLY A 377 -19.60 6.40 -14.80
CA GLY A 377 -18.61 5.65 -15.57
C GLY A 377 -19.16 5.22 -16.94
N PRO A 378 -18.29 4.96 -17.93
CA PRO A 378 -18.71 4.40 -19.22
C PRO A 378 -19.19 2.94 -19.07
N ALA A 379 -19.81 2.39 -20.12
CA ALA A 379 -20.18 0.98 -20.16
C ALA A 379 -18.96 0.08 -19.89
N GLY A 380 -19.16 -0.99 -19.11
CA GLY A 380 -18.09 -1.91 -18.73
C GLY A 380 -17.13 -1.43 -17.64
N SER A 381 -17.25 -0.19 -17.14
CA SER A 381 -16.40 0.37 -16.05
C SER A 381 -16.54 -0.32 -14.68
N GLY A 382 -17.50 -1.23 -14.50
CA GLY A 382 -17.78 -1.90 -13.21
C GLY A 382 -18.87 -1.23 -12.36
N ARG A 383 -19.54 -0.20 -12.89
CA ARG A 383 -20.60 0.58 -12.21
C ARG A 383 -21.64 -0.25 -11.44
N THR A 384 -22.29 -1.21 -12.10
CA THR A 384 -23.27 -2.13 -11.48
C THR A 384 -22.63 -3.00 -10.37
N GLU A 385 -21.39 -3.43 -10.56
CA GLU A 385 -20.68 -4.25 -9.57
C GLU A 385 -20.34 -3.44 -8.31
N LEU A 386 -19.97 -2.17 -8.47
CA LEU A 386 -19.79 -1.25 -7.33
C LEU A 386 -21.10 -0.99 -6.58
N LEU A 387 -22.24 -0.86 -7.27
CA LEU A 387 -23.54 -0.76 -6.59
C LEU A 387 -23.87 -2.02 -5.77
N ARG A 388 -23.64 -3.21 -6.34
CA ARG A 388 -23.82 -4.48 -5.61
C ARG A 388 -22.87 -4.58 -4.41
N ALA A 389 -21.64 -4.13 -4.57
CA ALA A 389 -20.64 -4.11 -3.50
C ALA A 389 -21.04 -3.13 -2.38
N LEU A 390 -21.57 -1.95 -2.72
CA LEU A 390 -22.13 -1.01 -1.76
C LEU A 390 -23.35 -1.59 -1.01
N ALA A 391 -24.29 -2.22 -1.71
CA ALA A 391 -25.43 -2.90 -1.09
C ALA A 391 -24.96 -3.98 -0.08
N ALA A 392 -24.01 -4.81 -0.50
CA ALA A 392 -23.39 -5.83 0.35
C ALA A 392 -22.63 -5.24 1.54
N SER A 393 -21.87 -4.15 1.35
CA SER A 393 -21.14 -3.47 2.44
C SER A 393 -22.09 -2.85 3.47
N LEU A 394 -23.18 -2.21 3.03
CA LEU A 394 -24.17 -1.59 3.92
C LEU A 394 -24.94 -2.67 4.70
N ALA A 395 -25.36 -3.74 4.02
CA ALA A 395 -26.00 -4.90 4.65
C ALA A 395 -25.08 -5.61 5.66
N ALA A 396 -23.78 -5.67 5.39
CA ALA A 396 -22.78 -6.19 6.34
C ALA A 396 -22.52 -5.24 7.52
N GLY A 397 -22.79 -3.93 7.39
CA GLY A 397 -22.52 -2.91 8.40
C GLY A 397 -23.63 -2.71 9.43
N GLU A 398 -24.90 -2.94 9.07
CA GLU A 398 -26.07 -2.64 9.91
C GLU A 398 -27.08 -3.81 9.91
N ARG A 399 -27.94 -3.91 10.93
CA ARG A 399 -28.99 -4.95 11.03
C ARG A 399 -30.17 -4.68 10.08
N PRO A 400 -30.88 -5.73 9.58
CA PRO A 400 -32.01 -5.56 8.67
C PRO A 400 -33.28 -4.95 9.30
N ASP A 401 -33.36 -4.86 10.63
CA ASP A 401 -34.41 -4.10 11.34
C ASP A 401 -34.11 -2.59 11.40
N ARG A 402 -32.88 -2.18 11.09
CA ARG A 402 -32.38 -0.79 11.13
C ARG A 402 -32.02 -0.21 9.77
N LEU A 403 -31.84 -1.07 8.76
CA LEU A 403 -31.51 -0.68 7.39
C LEU A 403 -32.37 -1.45 6.39
N GLY A 404 -33.20 -0.72 5.64
CA GLY A 404 -33.90 -1.19 4.44
C GLY A 404 -33.20 -0.75 3.17
N LEU A 405 -33.12 -1.63 2.17
CA LEU A 405 -32.56 -1.38 0.85
C LEU A 405 -33.65 -1.53 -0.22
N VAL A 406 -33.74 -0.54 -1.11
CA VAL A 406 -34.59 -0.59 -2.32
C VAL A 406 -33.68 -0.59 -3.54
N LEU A 407 -33.88 -1.55 -4.44
CA LEU A 407 -33.10 -1.67 -5.67
C LEU A 407 -33.94 -1.29 -6.88
N VAL A 408 -33.45 -0.37 -7.70
CA VAL A 408 -34.09 0.09 -8.95
C VAL A 408 -33.14 -0.14 -10.11
N ASP A 409 -33.52 -1.01 -11.04
CA ASP A 409 -32.72 -1.39 -12.20
C ASP A 409 -33.21 -0.65 -13.46
N GLY A 410 -32.40 0.27 -13.97
CA GLY A 410 -32.74 1.09 -15.14
C GLY A 410 -32.59 0.38 -16.49
N ALA A 411 -31.64 -0.55 -16.60
CA ALA A 411 -31.26 -1.14 -17.89
C ALA A 411 -32.14 -2.34 -18.27
N GLY A 412 -32.66 -2.32 -19.50
CA GLY A 412 -33.50 -3.39 -20.02
C GLY A 412 -32.71 -4.53 -20.67
N ALA A 413 -33.11 -5.78 -20.39
CA ALA A 413 -32.63 -6.99 -21.05
C ALA A 413 -31.12 -7.29 -20.90
N GLN A 414 -30.71 -7.64 -19.68
CA GLN A 414 -29.62 -8.59 -19.48
C GLN A 414 -30.18 -9.92 -18.91
N PRO A 415 -29.53 -11.08 -19.16
CA PRO A 415 -30.04 -12.39 -18.75
C PRO A 415 -30.17 -12.55 -17.23
N GLU A 416 -30.86 -13.60 -16.79
CA GLU A 416 -31.05 -13.91 -15.36
C GLU A 416 -29.72 -13.91 -14.60
N GLY A 417 -29.64 -13.14 -13.52
CA GLY A 417 -28.40 -12.92 -12.75
C GLY A 417 -27.61 -11.65 -13.13
N ALA A 418 -28.04 -10.88 -14.13
CA ALA A 418 -27.50 -9.55 -14.42
C ALA A 418 -28.32 -8.43 -13.77
N GLY A 419 -27.72 -7.24 -13.65
CA GLY A 419 -28.33 -6.10 -12.94
C GLY A 419 -28.26 -6.18 -11.41
N LEU A 420 -29.09 -5.41 -10.71
CA LEU A 420 -29.13 -5.36 -9.23
C LEU A 420 -29.89 -6.54 -8.60
N GLY A 421 -30.67 -7.30 -9.39
CA GLY A 421 -31.55 -8.37 -8.87
C GLY A 421 -30.84 -9.43 -8.01
N VAL A 422 -29.54 -9.68 -8.25
CA VAL A 422 -28.72 -10.60 -7.44
C VAL A 422 -28.59 -10.18 -5.97
N CYS A 423 -28.74 -8.90 -5.65
CA CYS A 423 -28.73 -8.42 -4.27
C CYS A 423 -30.06 -8.68 -3.54
N GLY A 424 -31.11 -9.13 -4.23
CA GLY A 424 -32.40 -9.49 -3.62
C GLY A 424 -32.35 -10.65 -2.63
N GLU A 425 -31.24 -11.40 -2.57
CA GLU A 425 -30.99 -12.41 -1.53
C GLU A 425 -30.60 -11.80 -0.16
N LEU A 426 -30.20 -10.52 -0.11
CA LEU A 426 -29.84 -9.86 1.13
C LEU A 426 -31.11 -9.60 1.99
N PRO A 427 -31.12 -9.96 3.29
CA PRO A 427 -32.32 -9.81 4.14
C PRO A 427 -32.73 -8.35 4.39
N HIS A 428 -31.89 -7.39 4.00
CA HIS A 428 -32.16 -5.95 4.04
C HIS A 428 -32.95 -5.44 2.83
N VAL A 429 -32.99 -6.19 1.72
CA VAL A 429 -33.64 -5.74 0.49
C VAL A 429 -35.14 -5.96 0.59
N THR A 430 -35.88 -4.86 0.72
CA THR A 430 -37.33 -4.86 0.89
C THR A 430 -38.07 -4.87 -0.45
N THR A 431 -37.43 -4.38 -1.52
CA THR A 431 -38.09 -4.12 -2.80
C THR A 431 -37.06 -4.11 -3.94
N VAL A 432 -37.36 -4.83 -5.02
CA VAL A 432 -36.58 -4.85 -6.26
C VAL A 432 -37.47 -4.45 -7.43
N LEU A 433 -37.05 -3.43 -8.18
CA LEU A 433 -37.79 -2.81 -9.26
C LEU A 433 -36.99 -2.82 -10.56
N ARG A 434 -37.70 -2.86 -11.69
CA ARG A 434 -37.14 -2.72 -13.02
C ARG A 434 -37.86 -1.56 -13.72
N ALA A 435 -37.11 -0.66 -14.35
CA ALA A 435 -37.68 0.49 -15.07
C ALA A 435 -38.63 0.09 -16.24
N GLN A 436 -38.56 -1.17 -16.67
CA GLN A 436 -39.47 -1.77 -17.65
C GLN A 436 -40.90 -1.99 -17.13
N ASP A 437 -41.15 -1.95 -15.81
CA ASP A 437 -42.48 -2.11 -15.21
C ASP A 437 -43.06 -0.75 -14.79
N PRO A 438 -43.81 -0.05 -15.67
CA PRO A 438 -44.34 1.28 -15.36
C PRO A 438 -45.43 1.26 -14.28
N VAL A 439 -46.03 0.11 -13.97
CA VAL A 439 -47.06 0.01 -12.93
C VAL A 439 -46.37 0.02 -11.56
N ARG A 440 -45.46 -0.92 -11.32
CA ARG A 440 -44.70 -0.99 -10.07
C ARG A 440 -43.84 0.24 -9.82
N MET A 441 -43.26 0.82 -10.87
CA MET A 441 -42.51 2.07 -10.75
C MET A 441 -43.39 3.26 -10.32
N ARG A 442 -44.66 3.31 -10.74
CA ARG A 442 -45.62 4.34 -10.28
C ARG A 442 -46.08 4.10 -8.84
N GLU A 443 -46.41 2.86 -8.49
CA GLU A 443 -46.77 2.46 -7.12
C GLU A 443 -45.62 2.81 -6.17
N PHE A 444 -44.38 2.52 -6.55
CA PHE A 444 -43.18 2.85 -5.78
C PHE A 444 -43.02 4.36 -5.59
N ALA A 445 -43.21 5.17 -6.63
CA ALA A 445 -43.13 6.63 -6.51
C ALA A 445 -44.17 7.19 -5.52
N GLN A 446 -45.37 6.61 -5.49
CA GLN A 446 -46.43 6.96 -4.54
C GLN A 446 -46.09 6.51 -3.12
N ALA A 447 -45.62 5.27 -2.94
CA ALA A 447 -45.20 4.72 -1.67
C ALA A 447 -44.03 5.49 -1.05
N LEU A 448 -42.99 5.78 -1.83
CA LEU A 448 -41.82 6.54 -1.38
C LEU A 448 -42.20 7.98 -0.96
N ALA A 449 -43.06 8.65 -1.73
CA ALA A 449 -43.58 9.96 -1.35
C ALA A 449 -44.45 9.90 -0.07
N GLY A 450 -45.25 8.85 0.08
CA GLY A 450 -46.00 8.56 1.30
C GLY A 450 -45.10 8.31 2.51
N GLU A 451 -43.99 7.60 2.32
CA GLU A 451 -43.01 7.29 3.35
C GLU A 451 -42.26 8.53 3.82
N LEU A 452 -41.75 9.36 2.89
CA LEU A 452 -41.13 10.64 3.23
C LEU A 452 -42.10 11.51 4.06
N LYS A 453 -43.38 11.56 3.67
CA LYS A 453 -44.44 12.27 4.42
C LYS A 453 -44.80 11.60 5.76
N ARG A 454 -44.65 10.29 5.90
CA ARG A 454 -44.80 9.58 7.19
C ARG A 454 -43.66 9.96 8.13
N ARG A 455 -42.42 9.85 7.67
CA ARG A 455 -41.21 10.20 8.44
C ARG A 455 -41.18 11.65 8.86
N ALA A 456 -41.58 12.59 7.98
CA ALA A 456 -41.65 14.01 8.31
C ALA A 456 -42.59 14.24 9.50
N ARG A 457 -43.82 13.68 9.45
CA ARG A 457 -44.79 13.75 10.56
C ARG A 457 -44.29 13.12 11.86
N LEU A 458 -43.47 12.05 11.80
CA LEU A 458 -42.88 11.43 12.99
C LEU A 458 -41.79 12.30 13.63
N LEU A 459 -41.09 13.14 12.86
CA LEU A 459 -40.11 14.10 13.38
C LEU A 459 -40.80 15.38 13.88
N ASP A 460 -41.73 15.94 13.09
CA ASP A 460 -42.46 17.17 13.41
C ASP A 460 -43.40 16.99 14.62
N GLY A 461 -44.00 15.80 14.78
CA GLY A 461 -44.84 15.44 15.93
C GLY A 461 -44.06 15.18 17.23
N GLY A 462 -42.72 15.19 17.20
CA GLY A 462 -41.85 14.96 18.35
C GLY A 462 -41.38 16.24 19.07
N GLY A 463 -42.06 17.36 18.87
CA GLY A 463 -41.64 18.69 19.29
C GLY A 463 -41.54 18.90 20.80
N THR A 464 -40.32 18.93 21.32
CA THR A 464 -39.95 19.82 22.45
C THR A 464 -39.19 20.99 21.86
N ALA A 465 -39.65 22.22 22.11
CA ALA A 465 -39.14 23.41 21.46
C ALA A 465 -37.71 23.76 21.92
N SER A 466 -36.74 23.65 21.00
CA SER A 466 -35.44 24.31 21.07
C SER A 466 -34.90 24.46 19.65
N GLY A 467 -35.48 25.38 18.88
CA GLY A 467 -34.95 25.76 17.58
C GLY A 467 -33.83 26.78 17.74
N GLU A 468 -32.58 26.33 17.78
CA GLU A 468 -31.48 27.18 17.33
C GLU A 468 -31.30 26.98 15.82
N PRO A 469 -31.43 28.03 14.99
CA PRO A 469 -31.14 27.93 13.57
C PRO A 469 -29.62 27.84 13.37
N LEU A 470 -29.15 26.72 12.80
CA LEU A 470 -27.79 26.64 12.28
C LEU A 470 -27.65 27.66 11.13
N VAL A 471 -26.90 28.74 11.39
CA VAL A 471 -26.68 29.82 10.42
C VAL A 471 -25.91 29.25 9.21
N PRO A 472 -26.38 29.46 7.97
CA PRO A 472 -25.60 29.10 6.80
C PRO A 472 -24.34 29.99 6.74
N ALA A 473 -23.17 29.37 6.58
CA ALA A 473 -21.91 30.08 6.46
C ALA A 473 -21.92 30.99 5.22
N GLN A 474 -22.17 32.29 5.43
CA GLN A 474 -22.01 33.28 4.38
C GLN A 474 -20.52 33.51 4.14
N GLY A 475 -20.03 33.06 2.98
CA GLY A 475 -18.74 33.49 2.45
C GLY A 475 -18.79 34.98 2.16
N GLY A 476 -18.26 35.79 3.07
CA GLY A 476 -18.26 37.24 2.95
C GLY A 476 -17.39 37.72 1.80
N VAL A 477 -18.01 38.13 0.70
CA VAL A 477 -17.37 39.00 -0.29
C VAL A 477 -17.34 40.41 0.30
N GLY A 478 -16.18 40.83 0.80
CA GLY A 478 -15.97 42.18 1.30
C GLY A 478 -15.96 43.20 0.17
N ASP A 479 -17.08 43.89 -0.02
CA ASP A 479 -17.18 45.04 -0.92
C ASP A 479 -16.50 46.26 -0.27
N THR A 480 -15.58 46.92 -0.99
CA THR A 480 -14.92 48.15 -0.54
C THR A 480 -15.02 49.26 -1.60
N PRO A 481 -15.28 50.51 -1.18
CA PRO A 481 -15.83 51.52 -2.10
C PRO A 481 -14.81 52.17 -3.04
N SER A 482 -15.34 52.59 -4.19
CA SER A 482 -14.70 53.25 -5.33
C SER A 482 -13.65 54.33 -5.02
N GLY A 483 -12.46 54.21 -5.65
CA GLY A 483 -11.47 55.27 -5.80
C GLY A 483 -11.09 55.47 -7.28
N ARG A 484 -11.39 56.65 -7.85
CA ARG A 484 -11.14 56.98 -9.27
C ARG A 484 -9.66 57.28 -9.57
N VAL A 485 -9.10 56.69 -10.64
CA VAL A 485 -8.04 57.29 -11.48
C VAL A 485 -8.33 56.98 -12.98
N ARG A 486 -7.81 57.81 -13.90
CA ARG A 486 -8.27 57.99 -15.30
C ARG A 486 -7.42 57.29 -16.39
N ALA A 487 -8.11 56.96 -17.49
CA ALA A 487 -7.66 56.97 -18.91
C ALA A 487 -6.60 55.93 -19.35
N ARG A 488 -6.40 55.60 -20.64
CA ARG A 488 -6.86 56.15 -21.95
C ARG A 488 -7.49 55.04 -22.82
N GLY A 489 -8.06 55.38 -23.99
CA GLY A 489 -8.77 54.41 -24.87
C GLY A 489 -8.47 54.54 -26.36
N ALA A 490 -9.22 53.77 -27.17
CA ALA A 490 -9.45 53.89 -28.62
C ALA A 490 -10.70 53.03 -28.95
N ALA A 491 -11.85 53.59 -29.33
CA ALA A 491 -12.28 53.85 -30.73
C ALA A 491 -12.17 52.60 -31.62
N GLY A 492 -13.25 51.86 -31.91
CA GLY A 492 -14.34 52.17 -32.88
C GLY A 492 -14.30 51.09 -33.99
N GLN A 493 -15.32 50.72 -34.77
CA GLN A 493 -16.68 51.22 -35.04
C GLN A 493 -17.60 50.02 -35.41
N GLY A 494 -18.93 50.17 -35.31
CA GLY A 494 -19.89 49.31 -36.05
C GLY A 494 -20.09 49.82 -37.49
N PRO A 495 -20.84 49.13 -38.37
CA PRO A 495 -22.31 49.00 -38.21
C PRO A 495 -22.89 47.64 -38.70
N GLY A 496 -24.22 47.54 -38.86
CA GLY A 496 -24.94 46.36 -39.36
C GLY A 496 -26.02 46.65 -40.41
N ALA A 497 -26.87 45.64 -40.71
CA ALA A 497 -27.90 45.57 -41.78
C ALA A 497 -27.34 45.62 -43.23
N GLY A 498 -27.93 45.01 -44.25
CA GLY A 498 -29.13 44.16 -44.40
C GLY A 498 -29.46 43.93 -45.91
N THR A 499 -30.43 43.06 -46.27
CA THR A 499 -30.87 42.68 -47.65
C THR A 499 -29.89 41.80 -48.46
N GLY A 500 -30.28 40.94 -49.43
CA GLY A 500 -31.59 40.46 -49.90
C GLY A 500 -31.52 39.79 -51.30
N SER A 501 -32.36 38.75 -51.57
CA SER A 501 -32.48 37.90 -52.82
C SER A 501 -31.21 37.13 -53.26
N GLY A 502 -31.21 36.03 -54.04
CA GLY A 502 -32.18 35.16 -54.76
C GLY A 502 -31.40 34.52 -55.95
N THR A 503 -31.35 33.21 -56.25
CA THR A 503 -32.36 32.29 -56.85
C THR A 503 -31.76 30.87 -57.05
N GLY A 504 -32.60 29.81 -57.24
CA GLY A 504 -32.19 28.49 -57.80
C GLY A 504 -32.03 28.49 -59.34
N PRO A 505 -31.93 27.34 -60.08
CA PRO A 505 -32.28 25.93 -59.77
C PRO A 505 -31.08 24.93 -59.99
N GLY A 506 -31.19 23.59 -60.00
CA GLY A 506 -32.27 22.67 -59.60
C GLY A 506 -32.64 21.53 -60.60
N SER A 507 -31.86 20.45 -60.71
CA SER A 507 -32.18 19.23 -61.49
C SER A 507 -31.46 17.95 -61.01
N GLY A 508 -32.09 16.77 -61.17
CA GLY A 508 -31.51 15.41 -61.00
C GLY A 508 -31.71 14.58 -62.29
N PRO A 509 -31.79 13.22 -62.30
CA PRO A 509 -31.69 12.24 -61.21
C PRO A 509 -30.73 11.04 -61.53
N ALA A 510 -31.01 9.83 -61.01
CA ALA A 510 -30.08 8.69 -60.84
C ALA A 510 -30.09 7.57 -61.93
N SER A 511 -29.04 6.74 -61.96
CA SER A 511 -29.06 5.29 -62.35
C SER A 511 -27.74 4.54 -62.04
N GLY A 512 -27.82 3.23 -61.77
CA GLY A 512 -26.72 2.23 -61.80
C GLY A 512 -27.08 1.09 -62.79
N PRO A 513 -26.62 -0.19 -62.69
CA PRO A 513 -25.67 -0.82 -61.73
C PRO A 513 -24.69 -1.87 -62.37
N ALA A 514 -24.15 -2.81 -61.54
CA ALA A 514 -23.38 -4.06 -61.83
C ALA A 514 -21.89 -3.91 -62.26
N GLY A 515 -20.94 -4.83 -61.99
CA GLY A 515 -20.89 -6.07 -61.18
C GLY A 515 -19.66 -6.95 -61.57
N GLY A 516 -19.06 -7.76 -60.67
CA GLY A 516 -17.97 -8.71 -61.03
C GLY A 516 -17.02 -9.17 -59.90
N ASP A 517 -16.59 -10.43 -59.96
CA ASP A 517 -15.92 -11.21 -58.88
C ASP A 517 -14.36 -11.22 -58.86
N GLY A 518 -13.78 -11.89 -57.85
CA GLY A 518 -12.33 -12.15 -57.66
C GLY A 518 -11.74 -13.26 -58.58
N PRO A 519 -10.52 -13.81 -58.30
CA PRO A 519 -10.33 -14.76 -57.17
C PRO A 519 -8.89 -14.78 -56.56
N ALA A 520 -8.46 -15.89 -55.94
CA ALA A 520 -7.19 -16.04 -55.20
C ALA A 520 -6.43 -17.39 -55.44
N GLY A 521 -5.14 -17.44 -55.08
CA GLY A 521 -4.24 -18.64 -55.03
C GLY A 521 -3.36 -18.85 -56.28
N GLY A 522 -2.14 -19.40 -56.25
CA GLY A 522 -1.25 -19.84 -55.16
C GLY A 522 0.02 -20.57 -55.68
N LEU A 523 0.99 -20.89 -54.79
CA LEU A 523 2.14 -21.85 -54.94
C LEU A 523 3.35 -21.55 -55.90
N GLY A 524 4.57 -21.54 -55.31
CA GLY A 524 5.68 -22.45 -55.71
C GLY A 524 6.78 -22.00 -56.72
N GLY A 525 8.06 -22.13 -56.31
CA GLY A 525 9.14 -22.66 -57.19
C GLY A 525 10.30 -21.74 -57.67
N THR A 526 11.48 -21.90 -57.06
CA THR A 526 12.85 -21.96 -57.67
C THR A 526 13.30 -21.06 -58.85
N GLY A 527 14.48 -20.42 -58.73
CA GLY A 527 15.42 -20.29 -59.87
C GLY A 527 16.32 -19.04 -59.99
N ALA A 528 17.65 -19.26 -59.94
CA ALA A 528 18.76 -18.51 -60.58
C ALA A 528 19.00 -16.98 -60.33
N GLY A 529 20.28 -16.63 -60.08
CA GLY A 529 20.83 -15.26 -60.24
C GLY A 529 21.32 -14.99 -61.68
N PRO A 530 22.10 -13.92 -61.97
CA PRO A 530 23.33 -13.56 -61.25
C PRO A 530 23.63 -12.05 -61.06
N GLY A 531 24.71 -11.72 -60.32
CA GLY A 531 25.32 -10.37 -60.31
C GLY A 531 26.00 -9.96 -58.99
N GLY A 532 27.33 -10.03 -58.91
CA GLY A 532 28.13 -9.50 -57.78
C GLY A 532 28.72 -8.10 -58.07
N PRO A 533 29.79 -7.62 -57.38
CA PRO A 533 30.60 -8.33 -56.38
C PRO A 533 31.13 -7.54 -55.14
N ARG A 534 31.54 -8.30 -54.11
CA ARG A 534 32.71 -8.13 -53.19
C ARG A 534 32.90 -6.88 -52.30
N ALA A 535 32.96 -7.15 -50.98
CA ALA A 535 34.10 -6.82 -50.10
C ALA A 535 34.26 -7.91 -49.01
N ALA A 536 35.42 -8.02 -48.37
CA ALA A 536 35.90 -9.27 -47.74
C ALA A 536 35.64 -9.44 -46.22
N ALA A 537 35.60 -10.70 -45.78
CA ALA A 537 35.59 -11.11 -44.36
C ALA A 537 36.70 -12.15 -44.09
N VAL A 538 37.31 -12.13 -42.90
CA VAL A 538 38.38 -13.06 -42.50
C VAL A 538 38.08 -13.72 -41.15
N SER A 539 37.87 -15.05 -41.21
CA SER A 539 37.90 -16.09 -40.17
C SER A 539 37.58 -15.77 -38.69
N VAL A 540 36.44 -16.29 -38.23
CA VAL A 540 36.22 -16.72 -36.83
C VAL A 540 35.87 -18.22 -36.82
N ALA A 541 36.88 -19.09 -36.76
CA ALA A 541 36.67 -20.55 -36.79
C ALA A 541 37.62 -21.39 -35.90
N ALA A 542 38.56 -20.76 -35.18
CA ALA A 542 39.64 -21.47 -34.48
C ALA A 542 39.50 -21.53 -32.94
N ARG A 543 38.39 -21.06 -32.34
CA ARG A 543 38.22 -20.95 -30.87
C ARG A 543 37.20 -21.91 -30.23
N THR A 544 36.37 -22.61 -31.01
CA THR A 544 35.29 -23.47 -30.48
C THR A 544 35.69 -24.91 -30.17
N SER A 545 36.91 -25.35 -30.55
CA SER A 545 37.39 -26.71 -30.27
C SER A 545 37.95 -26.88 -28.84
N ARG A 546 38.71 -25.91 -28.33
CA ARG A 546 39.39 -26.03 -27.01
C ARG A 546 38.43 -26.04 -25.80
N VAL A 547 37.26 -25.40 -25.91
CA VAL A 547 36.30 -25.33 -24.79
C VAL A 547 35.65 -26.70 -24.51
N ARG A 548 35.24 -27.41 -25.57
CA ARG A 548 34.61 -28.74 -25.44
C ARG A 548 35.56 -29.81 -24.91
N GLU A 549 36.86 -29.67 -25.15
CA GLU A 549 37.88 -30.62 -24.65
C GLU A 549 38.19 -30.40 -23.15
N GLN A 550 38.04 -29.18 -22.64
CA GLN A 550 38.14 -28.90 -21.20
C GLN A 550 36.88 -29.36 -20.43
N GLU A 551 35.67 -29.15 -20.97
CA GLU A 551 34.42 -29.66 -20.37
C GLU A 551 34.42 -31.19 -20.24
N ALA A 552 34.98 -31.90 -21.23
CA ALA A 552 35.11 -33.35 -21.18
C ALA A 552 36.06 -33.83 -20.07
N ARG A 553 37.15 -33.10 -19.79
CA ARG A 553 38.10 -33.43 -18.70
C ARG A 553 37.55 -33.10 -17.32
N ALA A 554 36.76 -32.03 -17.18
CA ALA A 554 36.12 -31.68 -15.92
C ALA A 554 35.11 -32.75 -15.43
N ARG A 555 34.44 -33.45 -16.36
CA ARG A 555 33.50 -34.53 -16.03
C ARG A 555 34.14 -35.81 -15.49
N VAL A 556 35.45 -36.02 -15.66
CA VAL A 556 36.16 -37.24 -15.19
C VAL A 556 36.69 -37.09 -13.76
N MET A 557 36.76 -35.86 -13.22
CA MET A 557 37.28 -35.57 -11.88
C MET A 557 36.22 -35.52 -10.77
N PHE A 558 34.93 -35.67 -11.10
CA PHE A 558 33.80 -35.46 -10.17
C PHE A 558 32.93 -36.69 -9.91
N ASP A 559 33.43 -37.89 -10.22
CA ASP A 559 32.72 -39.17 -10.00
C ASP A 559 33.33 -40.04 -8.89
N GLN A 560 34.09 -39.42 -7.97
CA GLN A 560 34.58 -40.02 -6.73
C GLN A 560 34.11 -39.22 -5.52
N GLU A 561 32.79 -39.24 -5.25
CA GLU A 561 32.15 -39.18 -3.92
C GLU A 561 30.62 -39.14 -4.08
N GLN A 562 30.03 -40.23 -4.58
CA GLN A 562 28.60 -40.49 -4.41
C GLN A 562 28.38 -41.38 -3.19
N PRO A 563 27.43 -41.06 -2.28
CA PRO A 563 27.03 -41.99 -1.23
C PRO A 563 26.37 -43.23 -1.87
N PRO A 564 26.51 -44.43 -1.28
CA PRO A 564 26.07 -45.67 -1.91
C PRO A 564 24.55 -45.71 -2.08
N SER A 565 24.09 -45.63 -3.33
CA SER A 565 22.67 -45.79 -3.68
C SER A 565 22.29 -47.27 -3.66
N GLY A 566 21.34 -47.63 -2.80
CA GLY A 566 20.89 -49.02 -2.65
C GLY A 566 19.88 -49.21 -1.53
N PRO A 567 19.35 -50.44 -1.35
CA PRO A 567 18.23 -50.73 -0.45
C PRO A 567 18.57 -50.64 1.05
N ALA A 568 19.72 -50.11 1.43
CA ALA A 568 20.04 -49.68 2.79
C ALA A 568 19.54 -48.24 3.05
N TYR A 569 19.77 -47.31 2.11
CA TYR A 569 19.35 -45.92 2.19
C TYR A 569 17.81 -45.77 2.24
N GLU A 570 17.09 -46.60 1.50
CA GLU A 570 15.62 -46.64 1.57
C GLU A 570 15.10 -47.21 2.90
N ARG A 571 15.86 -48.11 3.53
CA ARG A 571 15.56 -48.61 4.88
C ARG A 571 15.79 -47.53 5.95
N GLU A 572 16.88 -46.77 5.87
CA GLU A 572 17.11 -45.63 6.77
C GLU A 572 16.05 -44.54 6.59
N ARG A 573 15.70 -44.18 5.34
CA ARG A 573 14.66 -43.19 5.04
C ARG A 573 13.28 -43.64 5.54
N SER A 574 12.99 -44.94 5.50
CA SER A 574 11.76 -45.51 6.07
C SER A 574 11.75 -45.49 7.61
N ARG A 575 12.91 -45.73 8.25
CA ARG A 575 13.10 -45.65 9.70
C ARG A 575 12.88 -44.22 10.21
N TYR A 576 13.52 -43.24 9.58
CA TYR A 576 13.34 -41.80 9.86
C TYR A 576 11.91 -41.32 9.59
N GLY A 577 11.21 -41.92 8.62
CA GLY A 577 9.80 -41.66 8.33
C GLY A 577 8.86 -42.19 9.43
N GLN A 578 9.13 -43.39 9.95
CA GLN A 578 8.33 -43.99 11.02
C GLN A 578 8.57 -43.31 12.38
N GLU A 579 9.81 -42.95 12.71
CA GLU A 579 10.12 -42.21 13.96
C GLU A 579 9.42 -40.85 14.02
N ARG A 580 9.24 -40.17 12.88
CA ARG A 580 8.53 -38.89 12.81
C ARG A 580 7.00 -39.02 12.86
N ALA A 581 6.44 -40.16 12.49
CA ALA A 581 5.01 -40.44 12.66
C ALA A 581 4.62 -40.70 14.13
N ALA A 582 5.59 -41.10 14.96
CA ALA A 582 5.39 -41.32 16.40
C ALA A 582 5.45 -40.03 17.25
N GLN A 583 5.86 -38.89 16.68
CA GLN A 583 5.99 -37.61 17.39
C GLN A 583 5.05 -36.55 16.84
N GLY A 584 3.96 -36.30 17.56
CA GLY A 584 3.03 -35.18 17.28
C GLY A 584 3.69 -33.80 17.45
N PRO A 585 3.01 -32.70 17.05
CA PRO A 585 3.65 -31.40 16.80
C PRO A 585 4.30 -30.68 18.00
N TYR A 586 4.14 -31.21 19.22
CA TYR A 586 4.69 -30.65 20.44
C TYR A 586 5.33 -31.77 21.27
N GLY A 587 6.66 -31.82 21.26
CA GLY A 587 7.43 -32.88 21.90
C GLY A 587 7.36 -32.84 23.43
N ARG A 588 6.72 -33.87 24.02
CA ARG A 588 7.01 -34.36 25.38
C ARG A 588 6.94 -35.89 25.37
N PRO A 589 7.89 -36.60 26.01
CA PRO A 589 7.85 -38.05 26.09
C PRO A 589 6.72 -38.52 27.03
N ARG A 590 5.97 -39.55 26.63
CA ARG A 590 5.06 -40.29 27.51
C ARG A 590 5.80 -41.50 28.07
N VAL A 591 5.72 -41.69 29.39
CA VAL A 591 6.15 -42.92 30.05
C VAL A 591 5.09 -44.01 29.81
N PRO A 592 5.45 -45.26 29.46
CA PRO A 592 4.48 -46.33 29.28
C PRO A 592 3.86 -46.77 30.61
N TYR A 593 2.61 -47.21 30.57
CA TYR A 593 1.96 -47.93 31.67
C TYR A 593 1.59 -49.29 31.11
N ASP A 594 2.24 -50.35 31.59
CA ASP A 594 1.98 -51.72 31.13
C ASP A 594 0.63 -52.21 31.67
N GLN A 595 -0.21 -52.76 30.79
CA GLN A 595 -1.39 -53.54 31.16
C GLN A 595 -1.58 -54.70 30.17
N GLU A 596 -0.98 -55.85 30.50
CA GLU A 596 -1.57 -57.14 30.19
C GLU A 596 -2.10 -57.75 31.49
N ALA A 597 -3.43 -57.90 31.61
CA ALA A 597 -4.11 -59.06 32.20
C ALA A 597 -5.63 -58.82 32.35
N ASP A 598 -6.38 -59.53 31.52
CA ASP A 598 -7.59 -60.28 31.87
C ASP A 598 -8.86 -59.64 32.50
N GLN A 599 -9.92 -59.76 31.69
CA GLN A 599 -11.20 -60.43 32.02
C GLN A 599 -12.37 -59.70 32.71
N ARG A 600 -13.47 -59.67 31.93
CA ARG A 600 -14.89 -59.91 32.28
C ARG A 600 -15.71 -58.79 32.98
N GLN A 601 -16.44 -58.09 32.10
CA GLN A 601 -17.88 -57.73 32.20
C GLN A 601 -18.64 -57.83 33.55
N ALA A 602 -19.17 -56.65 33.95
CA ALA A 602 -20.52 -56.40 34.49
C ALA A 602 -20.86 -56.92 35.92
N PRO A 603 -21.78 -56.28 36.68
CA PRO A 603 -22.88 -55.40 36.22
C PRO A 603 -23.08 -54.04 36.95
N HIS A 604 -24.23 -53.41 36.68
CA HIS A 604 -24.71 -52.09 37.13
C HIS A 604 -25.43 -52.17 38.54
N PRO A 605 -26.06 -51.12 39.12
CA PRO A 605 -26.00 -50.87 40.56
C PRO A 605 -27.36 -50.96 41.29
N ALA A 606 -27.36 -50.97 42.64
CA ALA A 606 -28.42 -50.38 43.48
C ALA A 606 -28.02 -50.34 44.97
N ASP A 607 -28.43 -49.26 45.65
CA ASP A 607 -28.96 -49.15 47.02
C ASP A 607 -28.41 -50.02 48.18
N ALA A 608 -27.98 -49.37 49.26
CA ALA A 608 -28.86 -49.00 50.40
C ALA A 608 -28.10 -48.80 51.74
N THR A 609 -28.38 -47.67 52.43
CA THR A 609 -28.54 -47.53 53.92
C THR A 609 -27.43 -48.00 54.91
N ALA A 610 -27.24 -47.46 56.12
CA ALA A 610 -27.64 -46.20 56.80
C ALA A 610 -26.97 -46.16 58.22
N ALA A 611 -27.20 -45.07 58.98
CA ALA A 611 -26.90 -44.86 60.42
C ALA A 611 -25.42 -44.65 60.84
N ASN A 612 -25.05 -43.90 61.88
CA ASN A 612 -25.63 -42.86 62.79
C ASN A 612 -24.45 -42.32 63.67
N SER A 613 -24.43 -41.19 64.40
CA SER A 613 -25.26 -39.96 64.54
C SER A 613 -24.50 -38.95 65.45
N ALA A 614 -25.10 -37.78 65.72
CA ALA A 614 -24.76 -36.80 66.79
C ALA A 614 -23.55 -35.85 66.56
N ASP A 615 -23.55 -34.57 66.95
CA ASP A 615 -24.63 -33.75 67.57
C ASP A 615 -24.50 -32.22 67.26
N HIS A 616 -25.52 -31.44 67.65
CA HIS A 616 -25.61 -29.96 67.58
C HIS A 616 -25.17 -29.27 68.90
N PRO A 617 -25.23 -27.93 69.13
CA PRO A 617 -25.65 -26.77 68.29
C PRO A 617 -24.64 -25.56 68.26
N GLY A 618 -24.99 -24.45 67.59
CA GLY A 618 -24.34 -23.11 67.77
C GLY A 618 -24.96 -22.29 68.93
N PRO A 619 -24.78 -20.94 69.05
CA PRO A 619 -24.11 -19.97 68.16
C PRO A 619 -23.15 -18.98 68.91
N SER A 620 -22.77 -17.84 68.28
CA SER A 620 -22.48 -16.49 68.86
C SER A 620 -21.23 -15.76 68.30
N VAL A 621 -21.16 -14.44 68.57
CA VAL A 621 -20.26 -13.44 67.93
C VAL A 621 -19.25 -12.85 68.97
N PRO A 622 -18.48 -11.78 68.69
CA PRO A 622 -17.01 -11.75 68.78
C PRO A 622 -16.47 -11.22 70.12
N PRO A 623 -15.14 -10.98 70.21
CA PRO A 623 -14.66 -9.76 70.88
C PRO A 623 -13.68 -8.93 70.03
N GLN A 624 -13.53 -7.65 70.42
CA GLN A 624 -12.72 -6.63 69.72
C GLN A 624 -11.50 -6.17 70.53
N SER A 625 -10.46 -5.74 69.80
CA SER A 625 -9.56 -4.59 70.09
C SER A 625 -8.57 -4.61 71.27
N ARG A 626 -7.30 -4.32 70.95
CA ARG A 626 -6.53 -3.07 71.23
C ARG A 626 -5.07 -3.35 70.80
N GLY A 627 -4.49 -2.66 69.81
CA GLY A 627 -3.83 -1.34 69.91
C GLY A 627 -2.30 -1.53 69.98
N ALA A 628 -1.41 -0.72 69.39
CA ALA A 628 -1.55 0.50 68.59
C ALA A 628 -0.23 0.77 67.79
N GLU A 629 -0.29 1.70 66.80
CA GLU A 629 0.82 2.45 66.15
C GLU A 629 1.89 1.65 65.35
N SER A 630 2.47 2.11 64.24
CA SER A 630 2.42 3.39 63.49
C SER A 630 2.57 3.13 61.96
N GLY A 631 2.10 4.04 61.09
CA GLY A 631 1.96 3.87 59.62
C GLY A 631 3.19 4.28 58.78
N ASP A 632 3.09 4.68 57.50
CA ASP A 632 1.99 4.66 56.51
C ASP A 632 2.59 5.03 55.13
N ILE A 633 2.19 4.38 54.02
CA ILE A 633 2.26 4.95 52.64
C ILE A 633 1.02 4.49 51.86
N GLU A 634 0.35 5.44 51.21
CA GLU A 634 -1.00 5.31 50.65
C GLU A 634 -1.11 4.41 49.40
N ALA A 635 -2.24 3.70 49.30
CA ALA A 635 -2.78 3.15 48.05
C ALA A 635 -4.26 3.59 47.89
N PRO A 636 -4.72 4.01 46.70
CA PRO A 636 -6.03 4.64 46.54
C PRO A 636 -7.20 3.62 46.64
N PRO A 637 -8.34 4.01 47.24
CA PRO A 637 -9.44 3.08 47.52
C PRO A 637 -10.29 2.74 46.29
N SER A 638 -10.57 1.44 46.14
CA SER A 638 -11.49 0.89 45.15
C SER A 638 -12.94 1.31 45.40
N ARG A 639 -13.42 2.33 44.66
CA ARG A 639 -14.84 2.72 44.65
C ARG A 639 -15.70 1.64 43.98
N THR A 640 -16.45 0.89 44.80
CA THR A 640 -17.59 0.09 44.33
C THR A 640 -18.68 1.02 43.78
N LEU A 641 -18.79 1.11 42.46
CA LEU A 641 -19.86 1.83 41.79
C LEU A 641 -21.21 1.14 42.05
N ARG A 642 -21.99 1.67 43.02
CA ARG A 642 -23.42 1.39 43.09
C ARG A 642 -24.11 1.96 41.84
N LEU A 643 -24.31 1.10 40.85
CA LEU A 643 -25.15 1.38 39.70
C LEU A 643 -26.59 1.63 40.19
N ARG A 644 -26.95 2.91 40.36
CA ARG A 644 -28.35 3.30 40.35
C ARG A 644 -28.91 2.92 38.97
N PRO A 645 -30.10 2.31 38.86
CA PRO A 645 -30.78 2.20 37.58
C PRO A 645 -30.98 3.63 37.08
N ARG A 646 -30.26 4.01 36.02
CA ARG A 646 -30.57 5.25 35.30
C ARG A 646 -31.98 5.07 34.78
N THR A 647 -32.88 5.94 35.21
CA THR A 647 -34.18 6.07 34.56
C THR A 647 -33.92 6.17 33.07
N SER A 648 -34.51 5.25 32.30
CA SER A 648 -34.40 5.28 30.85
C SER A 648 -35.07 6.55 30.37
N SER A 649 -34.28 7.60 30.15
CA SER A 649 -34.59 8.55 29.08
C SER A 649 -34.90 7.68 27.88
N ALA A 650 -36.16 7.70 27.43
CA ALA A 650 -36.59 6.91 26.30
C ALA A 650 -35.82 7.41 25.09
N ALA A 651 -34.69 6.75 24.80
CA ALA A 651 -33.89 7.02 23.63
C ALA A 651 -34.83 6.81 22.45
N ARG A 652 -35.22 7.91 21.80
CA ARG A 652 -36.11 7.88 20.63
C ARG A 652 -35.45 6.93 19.65
N ASN A 653 -36.07 5.77 19.44
CA ASN A 653 -35.46 4.72 18.62
C ASN A 653 -35.27 5.33 17.23
N PRO A 654 -34.02 5.50 16.74
CA PRO A 654 -33.79 6.26 15.53
C PRO A 654 -34.55 5.59 14.38
N LEU A 655 -35.22 6.39 13.55
CA LEU A 655 -36.00 5.85 12.42
C LEU A 655 -35.08 4.96 11.57
N PRO A 656 -35.46 3.71 11.29
CA PRO A 656 -34.67 2.82 10.45
C PRO A 656 -34.32 3.48 9.12
N ARG A 657 -33.06 3.36 8.72
CA ARG A 657 -32.53 3.99 7.52
C ARG A 657 -33.04 3.29 6.28
N LEU A 658 -33.35 4.06 5.25
CA LEU A 658 -33.76 3.56 3.95
C LEU A 658 -32.73 4.02 2.92
N VAL A 659 -32.16 3.10 2.14
CA VAL A 659 -31.24 3.45 1.04
C VAL A 659 -31.86 2.99 -0.27
N VAL A 660 -32.08 3.93 -1.18
CA VAL A 660 -32.51 3.66 -2.55
C VAL A 660 -31.27 3.57 -3.44
N LEU A 661 -31.04 2.41 -4.05
CA LEU A 661 -29.98 2.18 -5.02
C LEU A 661 -30.58 2.15 -6.43
N VAL A 662 -30.10 3.01 -7.31
CA VAL A 662 -30.57 3.14 -8.69
C VAL A 662 -29.42 2.86 -9.65
N ASP A 663 -29.48 1.75 -10.39
CA ASP A 663 -28.59 1.54 -11.54
C ASP A 663 -29.21 2.13 -12.80
N ASP A 664 -28.36 2.62 -13.69
CA ASP A 664 -28.68 3.26 -14.97
C ASP A 664 -29.73 4.36 -14.86
N VAL A 665 -29.46 5.38 -14.03
CA VAL A 665 -30.35 6.54 -13.82
C VAL A 665 -30.68 7.27 -15.12
N ASP A 666 -29.78 7.24 -16.13
CA ASP A 666 -30.03 7.74 -17.49
C ASP A 666 -31.31 7.14 -18.11
N ALA A 667 -31.58 5.85 -17.89
CA ALA A 667 -32.77 5.17 -18.40
C ALA A 667 -34.09 5.58 -17.71
N LEU A 668 -34.00 6.21 -16.53
CA LEU A 668 -35.13 6.88 -15.86
C LEU A 668 -35.32 8.33 -16.33
N LEU A 669 -34.27 8.95 -16.89
CA LEU A 669 -34.29 10.31 -17.44
C LEU A 669 -34.73 10.35 -18.91
N ASP A 670 -34.81 9.19 -19.59
CA ASP A 670 -35.17 9.08 -21.01
C ASP A 670 -36.39 8.13 -21.24
N PRO A 671 -37.43 8.55 -21.98
CA PRO A 671 -37.61 9.85 -22.62
C PRO A 671 -37.90 10.97 -21.59
N PRO A 672 -37.71 12.24 -21.96
CA PRO A 672 -37.83 13.37 -21.04
C PRO A 672 -39.18 13.48 -20.33
N LEU A 673 -39.16 14.07 -19.14
CA LEU A 673 -40.32 14.42 -18.31
C LEU A 673 -41.46 15.02 -19.16
N GLY A 674 -42.54 14.25 -19.36
CA GLY A 674 -43.73 14.66 -20.12
C GLY A 674 -43.95 13.95 -21.46
N ALA A 675 -43.01 13.13 -21.93
CA ALA A 675 -43.23 12.31 -23.13
C ALA A 675 -44.34 11.26 -22.90
N THR A 676 -45.27 11.16 -23.86
CA THR A 676 -46.51 10.36 -23.78
C THR A 676 -46.31 8.83 -23.76
N GLY A 677 -45.07 8.34 -23.74
CA GLY A 677 -44.72 6.91 -23.73
C GLY A 677 -44.25 6.32 -22.38
N ARG A 678 -43.84 7.12 -21.39
CA ARG A 678 -43.38 6.62 -20.06
C ARG A 678 -43.80 7.52 -18.88
N PRO A 679 -45.10 7.69 -18.60
CA PRO A 679 -45.56 8.56 -17.50
C PRO A 679 -45.12 8.11 -16.10
N ALA A 680 -44.69 6.86 -15.91
CA ALA A 680 -44.17 6.36 -14.64
C ALA A 680 -42.77 6.90 -14.30
N ALA A 681 -41.86 6.96 -15.29
CA ALA A 681 -40.48 7.42 -15.09
C ALA A 681 -40.43 8.84 -14.51
N GLY A 682 -41.25 9.74 -15.03
CA GLY A 682 -41.36 11.11 -14.52
C GLY A 682 -41.89 11.24 -13.09
N SER A 683 -42.73 10.30 -12.63
CA SER A 683 -43.17 10.25 -11.23
C SER A 683 -42.06 9.78 -10.30
N VAL A 684 -41.28 8.78 -10.74
CA VAL A 684 -40.12 8.24 -10.01
C VAL A 684 -39.04 9.30 -9.85
N VAL A 685 -38.66 9.98 -10.94
CA VAL A 685 -37.63 11.03 -10.90
C VAL A 685 -38.00 12.11 -9.87
N ARG A 686 -39.26 12.57 -9.85
CA ARG A 686 -39.74 13.53 -8.82
C ARG A 686 -39.67 12.99 -7.39
N ALA A 687 -39.93 11.69 -7.19
CA ALA A 687 -39.81 11.06 -5.87
C ALA A 687 -38.33 10.95 -5.44
N LEU A 688 -37.42 10.64 -6.36
CA LEU A 688 -35.96 10.67 -6.11
C LEU A 688 -35.47 12.10 -5.83
N GLU A 689 -35.96 13.11 -6.54
CA GLU A 689 -35.67 14.52 -6.25
C GLU A 689 -36.17 14.96 -4.85
N ALA A 690 -37.28 14.38 -4.37
CA ALA A 690 -37.75 14.60 -3.01
C ALA A 690 -36.85 13.90 -1.96
N VAL A 691 -36.34 12.68 -2.24
CA VAL A 691 -35.30 12.06 -1.41
C VAL A 691 -34.05 12.93 -1.36
N VAL A 692 -33.62 13.50 -2.49
CA VAL A 692 -32.43 14.37 -2.56
C VAL A 692 -32.59 15.67 -1.78
N ARG A 693 -33.81 16.21 -1.69
CA ARG A 693 -34.10 17.45 -0.96
C ARG A 693 -34.27 17.22 0.55
N ASP A 694 -35.08 16.24 0.91
CA ASP A 694 -35.62 16.10 2.27
C ASP A 694 -35.11 14.82 2.97
N GLY A 695 -34.63 13.83 2.20
CA GLY A 695 -34.32 12.48 2.67
C GLY A 695 -33.27 12.41 3.76
N ALA A 696 -32.25 13.26 3.73
CA ALA A 696 -31.18 13.29 4.74
C ALA A 696 -31.73 13.45 6.17
N ARG A 697 -32.65 14.41 6.38
CA ARG A 697 -33.34 14.63 7.67
C ARG A 697 -34.25 13.46 8.05
N LEU A 698 -34.73 12.72 7.05
CA LEU A 698 -35.67 11.62 7.18
C LEU A 698 -34.97 10.25 7.27
N GLY A 699 -33.64 10.18 7.24
CA GLY A 699 -32.89 8.92 7.19
C GLY A 699 -33.13 8.13 5.90
N VAL A 700 -33.41 8.82 4.80
CA VAL A 700 -33.57 8.24 3.46
C VAL A 700 -32.44 8.73 2.55
N HIS A 701 -31.63 7.81 2.07
CA HIS A 701 -30.43 8.08 1.29
C HIS A 701 -30.61 7.57 -0.15
N LEU A 702 -29.83 8.13 -1.08
CA LEU A 702 -29.86 7.81 -2.49
C LEU A 702 -28.45 7.52 -2.99
N ILE A 703 -28.28 6.35 -3.60
CA ILE A 703 -27.10 5.99 -4.36
C ILE A 703 -27.56 5.79 -5.80
N ALA A 704 -27.15 6.67 -6.70
CA ALA A 704 -27.51 6.58 -8.11
C ALA A 704 -26.26 6.30 -8.94
N ALA A 705 -26.43 5.54 -10.03
CA ALA A 705 -25.35 5.27 -10.96
C ALA A 705 -25.79 5.57 -12.40
N GLY A 706 -24.93 6.26 -13.15
CA GLY A 706 -25.21 6.72 -14.50
C GLY A 706 -24.01 6.65 -15.42
N ALA A 707 -24.27 6.78 -16.71
CA ALA A 707 -23.25 7.18 -17.67
C ALA A 707 -23.00 8.69 -17.51
N ARG A 708 -21.81 9.17 -17.87
CA ARG A 708 -21.47 10.60 -17.78
C ARG A 708 -22.07 11.39 -18.95
N THR A 709 -23.40 11.31 -19.13
CA THR A 709 -24.14 12.06 -20.15
C THR A 709 -24.38 13.50 -19.70
N GLU A 710 -24.51 14.44 -20.63
CA GLU A 710 -24.85 15.83 -20.31
C GLU A 710 -26.20 15.93 -19.56
N LYS A 711 -27.18 15.07 -19.92
CA LYS A 711 -28.48 14.97 -19.25
C LYS A 711 -28.33 14.51 -17.79
N ALA A 712 -27.57 13.44 -17.53
CA ALA A 712 -27.33 12.96 -16.17
C ALA A 712 -26.58 14.00 -15.34
N ALA A 713 -25.54 14.63 -15.90
CA ALA A 713 -24.78 15.69 -15.22
C ALA A 713 -25.64 16.94 -14.89
N ALA A 714 -26.60 17.30 -15.74
CA ALA A 714 -27.54 18.39 -15.51
C ALA A 714 -28.68 18.06 -14.51
N SER A 715 -28.93 16.77 -14.25
CA SER A 715 -30.00 16.32 -13.35
C SER A 715 -29.86 16.91 -11.94
N TYR A 716 -30.98 17.12 -11.25
CA TYR A 716 -30.95 17.59 -9.86
C TYR A 716 -30.23 16.60 -8.94
N VAL A 717 -30.43 15.29 -9.17
CA VAL A 717 -29.75 14.21 -8.45
C VAL A 717 -28.23 14.32 -8.54
N ALA A 718 -27.66 14.51 -9.73
CA ALA A 718 -26.21 14.61 -9.89
C ALA A 718 -25.62 15.94 -9.38
N ARG A 719 -26.40 17.03 -9.41
CA ARG A 719 -25.97 18.36 -8.92
C ARG A 719 -26.03 18.50 -7.40
N ALA A 720 -26.92 17.77 -6.72
CA ALA A 720 -27.07 17.80 -5.27
C ALA A 720 -26.42 16.59 -4.56
N ALA A 721 -25.80 15.67 -5.30
CA ALA A 721 -24.94 14.63 -4.74
C ALA A 721 -23.66 15.26 -4.15
N GLY A 722 -23.54 15.23 -2.82
CA GLY A 722 -22.36 15.71 -2.11
C GLY A 722 -21.11 14.84 -2.33
N VAL A 723 -21.31 13.59 -2.75
CA VAL A 723 -20.24 12.62 -3.03
C VAL A 723 -20.35 12.12 -4.46
N ARG A 724 -19.21 12.06 -5.15
CA ARG A 724 -19.14 11.56 -6.53
C ARG A 724 -18.04 10.53 -6.69
N VAL A 725 -18.38 9.37 -7.25
CA VAL A 725 -17.41 8.40 -7.76
C VAL A 725 -17.32 8.55 -9.26
N VAL A 726 -16.10 8.62 -9.80
CA VAL A 726 -15.83 8.55 -11.24
C VAL A 726 -14.99 7.31 -11.51
N LEU A 727 -15.56 6.35 -12.25
CA LEU A 727 -14.88 5.13 -12.69
C LEU A 727 -14.20 5.35 -14.04
N ASP A 728 -13.01 4.79 -14.18
CA ASP A 728 -12.22 4.83 -15.42
C ASP A 728 -12.85 3.91 -16.49
N ALA A 729 -12.47 4.11 -17.75
CA ALA A 729 -12.89 3.23 -18.84
C ALA A 729 -12.24 1.85 -18.71
N PRO A 730 -12.95 0.74 -19.04
CA PRO A 730 -12.33 -0.58 -19.06
C PRO A 730 -11.24 -0.63 -20.15
N SER A 731 -10.04 -1.08 -19.79
CA SER A 731 -8.97 -1.33 -20.75
C SER A 731 -9.00 -2.77 -21.26
N PRO A 732 -8.68 -3.03 -22.54
CA PRO A 732 -8.67 -4.38 -23.11
C PRO A 732 -7.38 -5.18 -22.85
N ALA A 733 -6.33 -4.60 -22.26
CA ALA A 733 -5.06 -5.31 -22.08
C ALA A 733 -5.07 -6.28 -20.88
N PRO A 734 -4.44 -7.47 -20.96
CA PRO A 734 -4.43 -8.44 -19.85
C PRO A 734 -3.67 -8.00 -18.59
N GLU A 735 -2.83 -6.98 -18.71
CA GLU A 735 -1.98 -6.46 -17.61
C GLU A 735 -2.65 -5.28 -16.88
N ASP A 736 -3.73 -4.74 -17.45
CA ASP A 736 -4.49 -3.64 -16.89
C ASP A 736 -5.43 -4.09 -15.76
N PRO A 737 -5.83 -3.17 -14.87
CA PRO A 737 -6.74 -3.47 -13.77
C PRO A 737 -8.13 -3.93 -14.25
N ALA A 738 -8.74 -4.81 -13.46
CA ALA A 738 -10.13 -5.19 -13.66
C ALA A 738 -11.07 -3.97 -13.54
N PRO A 739 -12.25 -4.01 -14.17
CA PRO A 739 -13.29 -2.99 -14.00
C PRO A 739 -13.54 -2.63 -12.53
N GLY A 740 -13.78 -1.34 -12.27
CA GLY A 740 -13.96 -0.79 -10.93
C GLY A 740 -12.84 0.13 -10.45
N ARG A 741 -11.80 0.40 -11.25
CA ARG A 741 -10.84 1.46 -10.92
C ARG A 741 -11.50 2.83 -11.05
N GLY A 742 -11.22 3.73 -10.12
CA GLY A 742 -11.77 5.07 -10.16
C GLY A 742 -11.27 6.00 -9.06
N ARG A 743 -11.96 7.13 -8.90
CA ARG A 743 -11.68 8.15 -7.89
C ARG A 743 -12.96 8.51 -7.15
N LEU A 744 -12.87 8.58 -5.82
CA LEU A 744 -13.87 9.18 -4.95
C LEU A 744 -13.55 10.68 -4.82
N LEU A 745 -14.46 11.54 -5.26
CA LEU A 745 -14.37 12.99 -5.19
C LEU A 745 -15.22 13.48 -4.02
N THR A 746 -14.59 14.20 -3.09
CA THR A 746 -15.26 14.85 -1.95
C THR A 746 -15.57 16.32 -2.24
N GLN A 747 -16.42 16.94 -1.42
CA GLN A 747 -16.79 18.37 -1.57
C GLN A 747 -15.58 19.31 -1.47
N ASP A 748 -14.56 18.94 -0.69
CA ASP A 748 -13.32 19.70 -0.52
C ASP A 748 -12.37 19.65 -1.74
N GLY A 749 -12.79 19.00 -2.83
CA GLY A 749 -12.00 18.83 -4.06
C GLY A 749 -10.94 17.74 -3.98
N ALA A 750 -10.79 17.06 -2.84
CA ALA A 750 -9.88 15.92 -2.70
C ALA A 750 -10.38 14.71 -3.51
N ALA A 751 -9.45 14.04 -4.19
CA ALA A 751 -9.72 12.88 -5.03
C ALA A 751 -8.96 11.66 -4.50
N LEU A 752 -9.66 10.73 -3.85
CA LEU A 752 -9.09 9.48 -3.35
C LEU A 752 -9.16 8.41 -4.45
N PRO A 753 -8.03 7.94 -5.01
CA PRO A 753 -8.04 6.85 -5.98
C PRO A 753 -8.35 5.52 -5.27
N PHE A 754 -9.16 4.66 -5.90
CA PHE A 754 -9.49 3.34 -5.35
C PHE A 754 -9.73 2.29 -6.45
N GLN A 755 -9.66 1.01 -6.06
CA GLN A 755 -10.12 -0.13 -6.85
C GLN A 755 -11.37 -0.71 -6.18
N ALA A 756 -12.50 -0.69 -6.86
CA ALA A 756 -13.77 -1.20 -6.33
C ALA A 756 -13.69 -2.69 -5.95
N GLY A 757 -14.32 -3.03 -4.82
CA GLY A 757 -14.51 -4.40 -4.38
C GLY A 757 -15.53 -5.13 -5.26
N ARG A 758 -15.21 -6.36 -5.66
CA ARG A 758 -16.14 -7.30 -6.31
C ARG A 758 -16.84 -8.16 -5.26
N VAL A 759 -18.09 -8.51 -5.51
CA VAL A 759 -18.92 -9.37 -4.64
C VAL A 759 -19.68 -10.46 -5.43
N THR A 760 -19.81 -10.34 -6.75
CA THR A 760 -20.33 -11.40 -7.61
C THR A 760 -19.28 -12.39 -8.12
N GLY A 761 -18.00 -12.17 -7.77
CA GLY A 761 -16.94 -13.15 -7.98
C GLY A 761 -17.22 -14.47 -7.26
N ARG A 762 -16.74 -15.58 -7.83
CA ARG A 762 -16.78 -16.90 -7.18
C ARG A 762 -15.57 -17.08 -6.28
N ILE A 763 -15.71 -17.84 -5.19
CA ILE A 763 -14.61 -18.09 -4.26
C ILE A 763 -13.37 -18.62 -5.03
N PRO A 764 -12.20 -17.97 -4.93
CA PRO A 764 -10.95 -18.57 -5.37
C PRO A 764 -10.70 -19.88 -4.60
N ARG A 765 -10.19 -20.93 -5.26
CA ARG A 765 -9.84 -22.20 -4.57
C ARG A 765 -8.82 -22.02 -3.43
N THR A 766 -8.20 -20.84 -3.31
CA THR A 766 -7.18 -20.47 -2.33
C THR A 766 -7.71 -19.66 -1.14
N ALA A 767 -8.92 -19.93 -0.66
CA ALA A 767 -9.28 -19.58 0.73
C ALA A 767 -8.31 -20.20 1.77
N THR A 768 -7.47 -21.17 1.33
CA THR A 768 -6.15 -21.42 1.90
C THR A 768 -5.05 -21.04 0.89
N LEU A 769 -4.50 -19.83 1.00
CA LEU A 769 -3.21 -19.50 0.36
C LEU A 769 -2.13 -20.29 1.11
N ARG A 770 -1.76 -21.46 0.59
CA ARG A 770 -0.59 -22.19 1.08
C ARG A 770 0.67 -21.52 0.50
N PRO A 771 1.70 -21.23 1.32
CA PRO A 771 2.96 -20.70 0.80
C PRO A 771 3.57 -21.70 -0.18
N THR A 772 3.75 -21.29 -1.42
CA THR A 772 4.42 -22.08 -2.47
C THR A 772 5.93 -21.87 -2.39
N VAL A 773 6.67 -22.94 -2.15
CA VAL A 773 8.13 -22.91 -2.25
C VAL A 773 8.51 -23.22 -3.69
N THR A 774 9.14 -22.26 -4.36
CA THR A 774 9.70 -22.43 -5.71
C THR A 774 11.22 -22.45 -5.61
N ALA A 775 11.87 -23.44 -6.25
CA ALA A 775 13.31 -23.44 -6.37
C ALA A 775 13.77 -22.25 -7.24
N LEU A 776 14.64 -21.40 -6.69
CA LEU A 776 15.27 -20.33 -7.44
C LEU A 776 16.63 -20.82 -7.92
N GLU A 777 16.78 -21.05 -9.22
CA GLU A 777 18.06 -21.43 -9.80
C GLU A 777 19.08 -20.29 -9.64
N TRP A 778 20.36 -20.59 -9.39
CA TRP A 778 21.34 -20.34 -10.44
C TRP A 778 21.19 -19.00 -11.20
N PRO A 779 20.79 -19.04 -12.49
CA PRO A 779 20.52 -17.88 -13.34
C PRO A 779 19.44 -16.87 -12.88
N LYS A 780 18.67 -17.13 -11.82
CA LYS A 780 17.57 -16.27 -11.33
C LYS A 780 17.78 -15.68 -9.92
N MET A 781 18.90 -15.96 -9.24
CA MET A 781 19.23 -15.35 -7.94
C MET A 781 19.25 -13.81 -8.00
N GLY A 782 18.54 -13.12 -7.11
CA GLY A 782 18.45 -11.64 -7.11
C GLY A 782 17.36 -11.07 -8.01
N ASP A 783 16.71 -11.88 -8.85
CA ASP A 783 15.40 -11.55 -9.40
C ASP A 783 14.30 -11.93 -8.41
N ALA A 784 13.14 -11.28 -8.52
CA ALA A 784 11.98 -11.74 -7.79
C ALA A 784 11.49 -13.07 -8.39
N PRO A 785 11.07 -14.04 -7.56
CA PRO A 785 10.46 -15.26 -8.08
C PRO A 785 9.25 -14.89 -8.93
N GLU A 786 9.10 -15.55 -10.08
CA GLU A 786 7.94 -15.38 -10.96
C GLU A 786 6.65 -15.50 -10.14
N ARG A 787 5.80 -14.47 -10.22
CA ARG A 787 4.52 -14.47 -9.47
C ARG A 787 3.75 -15.73 -9.84
N ALA A 788 3.38 -16.51 -8.83
CA ALA A 788 2.55 -17.69 -9.03
C ALA A 788 1.31 -17.29 -9.85
N ARG A 789 0.99 -18.08 -10.90
CA ARG A 789 -0.09 -17.77 -11.85
C ARG A 789 -1.36 -17.36 -11.09
N PRO A 790 -2.07 -16.31 -11.53
CA PRO A 790 -3.28 -15.86 -10.87
C PRO A 790 -4.25 -17.02 -10.69
N VAL A 791 -4.78 -17.15 -9.47
CA VAL A 791 -5.62 -18.27 -9.08
C VAL A 791 -6.88 -18.26 -9.93
N ARG A 792 -7.06 -19.28 -10.77
CA ARG A 792 -8.28 -19.43 -11.57
C ARG A 792 -9.51 -19.54 -10.66
N GLU A 793 -10.47 -18.62 -10.83
CA GLU A 793 -11.83 -18.79 -10.32
C GLU A 793 -12.40 -20.12 -10.86
N LEU A 794 -13.07 -20.90 -10.01
CA LEU A 794 -13.70 -22.15 -10.44
C LEU A 794 -15.16 -21.90 -10.84
N GLY A 795 -15.55 -22.36 -12.02
CA GLY A 795 -16.86 -22.02 -12.63
C GLY A 795 -18.12 -22.44 -11.85
N ASN A 796 -18.01 -23.25 -10.80
CA ASN A 796 -19.14 -23.96 -10.18
C ASN A 796 -19.34 -23.69 -8.66
N GLY A 797 -18.55 -22.80 -8.03
CA GLY A 797 -18.72 -22.45 -6.60
C GLY A 797 -19.72 -21.30 -6.37
N PRO A 798 -20.30 -21.13 -5.16
CA PRO A 798 -21.17 -19.98 -4.86
C PRO A 798 -20.40 -18.66 -4.96
N THR A 799 -21.13 -17.56 -5.16
CA THR A 799 -20.58 -16.21 -5.16
C THR A 799 -20.39 -15.69 -3.74
N ASP A 800 -19.53 -14.69 -3.57
CA ASP A 800 -19.35 -14.02 -2.28
C ASP A 800 -20.64 -13.36 -1.78
N LEU A 801 -21.47 -12.84 -2.70
CA LEU A 801 -22.78 -12.28 -2.39
C LEU A 801 -23.74 -13.32 -1.79
N ALA A 802 -23.82 -14.51 -2.38
CA ALA A 802 -24.67 -15.59 -1.87
C ALA A 802 -24.20 -16.13 -0.50
N LEU A 803 -22.88 -16.22 -0.30
CA LEU A 803 -22.29 -16.54 1.01
C LEU A 803 -22.64 -15.48 2.06
N LEU A 804 -22.51 -14.20 1.71
CA LEU A 804 -22.83 -13.08 2.59
C LEU A 804 -24.32 -13.07 2.93
N ALA A 805 -25.21 -13.19 1.94
CA ALA A 805 -26.66 -13.28 2.15
C ALA A 805 -27.03 -14.41 3.12
N SER A 806 -26.49 -15.62 2.91
CA SER A 806 -26.69 -16.77 3.80
C SER A 806 -26.12 -16.56 5.22
N ALA A 807 -25.04 -15.80 5.36
CA ALA A 807 -24.49 -15.45 6.67
C ALA A 807 -25.32 -14.37 7.38
N LEU A 808 -25.81 -13.36 6.63
CA LEU A 808 -26.66 -12.28 7.12
C LEU A 808 -28.03 -12.78 7.59
N ASP A 809 -28.70 -13.65 6.83
CA ASP A 809 -29.98 -14.26 7.23
C ASP A 809 -29.84 -15.03 8.55
N ARG A 810 -28.81 -15.87 8.68
CA ARG A 810 -28.52 -16.59 9.93
C ARG A 810 -28.17 -15.66 11.09
N ALA A 811 -27.42 -14.58 10.84
CA ALA A 811 -27.12 -13.57 11.86
C ALA A 811 -28.38 -12.80 12.28
N ALA A 812 -29.25 -12.43 11.34
CA ALA A 812 -30.50 -11.72 11.59
C ALA A 812 -31.45 -12.55 12.45
N ARG A 813 -31.62 -13.85 12.14
CA ARG A 813 -32.39 -14.79 12.97
C ARG A 813 -31.82 -14.91 14.38
N ALA A 814 -30.49 -15.02 14.52
CA ALA A 814 -29.83 -15.11 15.82
C ALA A 814 -29.90 -13.81 16.65
N ALA A 815 -30.07 -12.64 15.99
CA ALA A 815 -30.22 -11.33 16.61
C ALA A 815 -31.68 -10.88 16.79
N GLU A 816 -32.64 -11.75 16.43
CA GLU A 816 -34.08 -11.46 16.30
C GLU A 816 -34.39 -10.21 15.45
N ALA A 817 -33.49 -9.87 14.53
CA ALA A 817 -33.58 -8.70 13.66
C ALA A 817 -34.55 -8.98 12.50
N LYS A 818 -35.82 -8.63 12.67
CA LYS A 818 -36.84 -8.75 11.61
C LYS A 818 -36.57 -7.72 10.50
N PRO A 819 -36.50 -8.13 9.22
CA PRO A 819 -36.43 -7.20 8.11
C PRO A 819 -37.51 -6.11 8.15
N GLN A 820 -37.15 -4.94 7.63
CA GLN A 820 -38.07 -3.85 7.33
C GLN A 820 -39.27 -4.33 6.48
N GLU A 821 -40.45 -3.79 6.74
CA GLU A 821 -41.61 -4.04 5.88
C GLU A 821 -41.38 -3.47 4.46
N PRO A 822 -41.84 -4.17 3.41
CA PRO A 822 -41.86 -3.64 2.04
C PRO A 822 -42.54 -2.28 1.93
N LEU A 823 -42.05 -1.45 1.00
CA LEU A 823 -42.72 -0.20 0.61
C LEU A 823 -43.91 -0.44 -0.33
N LEU A 824 -44.02 -1.64 -0.92
CA LEU A 824 -45.04 -2.05 -1.88
C LEU A 824 -45.88 -3.20 -1.32
#